data_AF-A0A4R6M5L9-F1
#
_entry.id   AF-A0A4R6M5L9-F1
#
_cell.length_a   1.000
_cell.length_b   1.000
_cell.length_c   1.000
_cell.angle_alpha   90.00
_cell.angle_beta   90.00
_cell.angle_gamma   90.00
#
_symmetry.space_group_name_H-M   'P 1'
#
loop_
_entity.id
_entity.type
_entity.pdbx_description
1 polymer ?
#
loop_
_entity_poly.entity_id
_entity_poly.type
_entity_poly.pdbx_seq_one_letter_code
_entity_poly.pdbx_strand_id
1 'polypeptide(L)'
;MPLTSENLKKCSIKLTAVIAGVPSFGSGVIYQTPSKCNYNYVLTAKHLLSEDSNTAFEINKVNQIKIEWFSEDKFVKLASFKNNELRIDHNLFIFEIEDLAIIKINKEEGISFPSILVTDELENDEIRFSSWSIFKANEDSLHPFKFDRSDPTERRIELKSNVTKEFLDGFSGSGVFINDKNILYGIISKYPNEDFANSTIECAKISFEKINLKLSSLNLLTLDNQANYLKRELDGKIVEIYQAEINGAYLDLNKALERVRTDMLDEWYYDSLQYIDLLKPDFLFAQFKEYFYSDKYKACKAEKFYVPKNNFTLREAYILPLTDRIVYMAIVGELCDVIEESLIPNVFASRFNSINDSNLLINGVEQWIKMRYKISKELKIKKDNNTFKYSCILHVDILNYYDNIDKKLLVEKLKRIAINENHVNTINLLNNFLHDYSDKSCGLPQNNDASALLATFYLNQVDVFMQNHTQSYYRFVDDIKILCIDKYEARKYLTLIEKELKRCHLSVNSQKTKIIEILDDNKTGTNLENVLYRTEFHNIYNSELEKVKVLSKSINYQNRNEAFHAAIKLLDENINVDENENDEQSRNLSLSLRIIEDLGRSKIHFLTDKNALFKSLKKAVSSLKDKPWITYQLCKILSLLEDEDFRTNFFEELKILVLDVRYNLYPYQQFQIWLLLSKQKIYDSELIQFSSQRVEINDKTQTATTASQILYLSTVDKNFKRILLRKLNENFTDGYFQNRVSLIALRSFNLIEPKEHAIHESLKESFRFTSKFGNKDLVYYNDLEIKGSESELIEQLFSI
;
A
#
# COMPACT_ATOMS: atom_id res chain seq x y z
N MET A 1 -26.19 18.18 0.35
CA MET A 1 -24.99 18.60 -0.42
C MET A 1 -25.42 19.75 -1.33
N PRO A 2 -24.59 20.79 -1.52
CA PRO A 2 -24.84 21.80 -2.56
C PRO A 2 -24.94 21.12 -3.93
N LEU A 3 -25.73 21.68 -4.84
CA LEU A 3 -25.79 21.23 -6.25
C LEU A 3 -24.37 21.25 -6.84
N THR A 4 -23.99 20.28 -7.67
CA THR A 4 -22.66 20.21 -8.31
C THR A 4 -22.26 21.54 -8.94
N SER A 5 -23.23 22.24 -9.55
CA SER A 5 -23.07 23.59 -10.09
C SER A 5 -22.56 24.61 -9.06
N GLU A 6 -23.08 24.64 -7.83
CA GLU A 6 -22.63 25.59 -6.78
C GLU A 6 -21.20 25.31 -6.31
N ASN A 7 -20.76 24.04 -6.31
CA ASN A 7 -19.37 23.72 -6.02
C ASN A 7 -18.43 24.31 -7.07
N LEU A 8 -18.77 24.14 -8.36
CA LEU A 8 -17.99 24.65 -9.49
C LEU A 8 -17.89 26.18 -9.54
N LYS A 9 -18.79 26.91 -8.86
CA LYS A 9 -18.69 28.36 -8.68
C LYS A 9 -17.33 28.78 -8.12
N LYS A 10 -16.74 27.98 -7.24
CA LYS A 10 -15.41 28.24 -6.65
C LYS A 10 -14.27 28.13 -7.67
N CYS A 11 -14.44 27.35 -8.73
CA CYS A 11 -13.45 27.22 -9.80
C CYS A 11 -13.46 28.42 -10.74
N SER A 12 -14.52 29.22 -10.76
CA SER A 12 -14.59 30.40 -11.62
C SER A 12 -13.80 31.58 -11.05
N ILE A 13 -13.11 32.30 -11.94
CA ILE A 13 -12.32 33.48 -11.61
C ILE A 13 -12.73 34.69 -12.44
N LYS A 14 -12.46 35.87 -11.90
CA LYS A 14 -12.38 37.14 -12.63
C LYS A 14 -10.93 37.40 -13.01
N LEU A 15 -10.70 37.61 -14.29
CA LEU A 15 -9.42 38.03 -14.83
C LEU A 15 -9.53 39.50 -15.25
N THR A 16 -8.58 40.31 -14.80
CA THR A 16 -8.44 41.70 -15.25
C THR A 16 -7.01 41.88 -15.77
N ALA A 17 -6.87 42.32 -17.00
CA ALA A 17 -5.59 42.60 -17.63
C ALA A 17 -5.50 44.07 -18.06
N VAL A 18 -4.29 44.60 -18.14
CA VAL A 18 -4.01 45.90 -18.75
C VAL A 18 -3.10 45.65 -19.94
N ILE A 19 -3.60 45.88 -21.15
CA ILE A 19 -2.91 45.61 -22.42
C ILE A 19 -2.66 46.94 -23.12
N ALA A 20 -1.39 47.29 -23.32
CA ALA A 20 -0.96 48.57 -23.89
C ALA A 20 -1.61 49.79 -23.19
N GLY A 21 -1.86 49.69 -21.88
CA GLY A 21 -2.54 50.71 -21.08
C GLY A 21 -4.08 50.66 -21.09
N VAL A 22 -4.70 49.75 -21.85
CA VAL A 22 -6.16 49.58 -21.92
C VAL A 22 -6.60 48.44 -20.99
N PRO A 23 -7.59 48.65 -20.11
CA PRO A 23 -8.12 47.58 -19.26
C PRO A 23 -8.97 46.60 -20.09
N SER A 24 -8.76 45.32 -19.84
CA SER A 24 -9.53 44.19 -20.35
C SER A 24 -9.99 43.33 -19.17
N PHE A 25 -11.19 42.77 -19.23
CA PHE A 25 -11.69 41.89 -18.18
C PHE A 25 -12.49 40.73 -18.76
N GLY A 26 -12.49 39.61 -18.04
CA GLY A 26 -13.20 38.41 -18.43
C GLY A 26 -13.22 37.37 -17.32
N SER A 27 -13.68 36.19 -17.68
CA SER A 27 -13.76 35.03 -16.80
C SER A 27 -12.59 34.07 -17.04
N GLY A 28 -12.49 33.08 -16.16
CA GLY A 28 -11.56 31.97 -16.30
C GLY A 28 -12.00 30.80 -15.44
N VAL A 29 -11.32 29.67 -15.58
CA VAL A 29 -11.50 28.50 -14.72
C VAL A 29 -10.17 28.07 -14.12
N ILE A 30 -10.17 27.85 -12.81
CA ILE A 30 -9.05 27.23 -12.10
C ILE A 30 -9.13 25.73 -12.25
N TYR A 31 -8.02 25.13 -12.67
CA TYR A 31 -7.77 23.70 -12.55
C TYR A 31 -6.80 23.47 -11.38
N GLN A 32 -7.29 22.81 -10.33
CA GLN A 32 -6.49 22.45 -9.17
C GLN A 32 -5.60 21.25 -9.48
N THR A 33 -4.30 21.41 -9.24
CA THR A 33 -3.34 20.31 -9.33
C THR A 33 -3.25 19.54 -8.00
N PRO A 34 -2.63 18.34 -7.96
CA PRO A 34 -2.37 17.59 -6.73
C PRO A 34 -1.63 18.39 -5.67
N SER A 35 -1.87 18.10 -4.38
CA SER A 35 -1.27 18.77 -3.22
C SER A 35 0.26 18.81 -3.26
N LYS A 36 0.90 17.76 -3.82
CA LYS A 36 2.36 17.67 -4.05
C LYS A 36 2.89 18.72 -5.02
N CYS A 37 2.04 19.31 -5.86
CA CYS A 37 2.39 20.41 -6.78
C CYS A 37 2.16 21.75 -6.09
N ASN A 38 3.10 22.69 -6.27
CA ASN A 38 3.06 24.03 -5.69
C ASN A 38 2.33 25.08 -6.55
N TYR A 39 1.66 24.68 -7.63
CA TYR A 39 1.00 25.59 -8.57
C TYR A 39 -0.37 25.06 -9.03
N ASN A 40 -1.29 25.94 -9.42
CA ASN A 40 -2.52 25.63 -10.14
C ASN A 40 -2.48 26.20 -11.56
N TYR A 41 -3.43 25.79 -12.41
CA TYR A 41 -3.64 26.41 -13.71
C TYR A 41 -4.89 27.28 -13.71
N VAL A 42 -4.85 28.37 -14.47
CA VAL A 42 -6.01 29.18 -14.85
C VAL A 42 -6.16 29.11 -16.35
N LEU A 43 -7.26 28.56 -16.84
CA LEU A 43 -7.59 28.52 -18.26
C LEU A 43 -8.52 29.69 -18.57
N THR A 44 -8.23 30.41 -19.64
CA THR A 44 -8.99 31.61 -20.05
C THR A 44 -8.82 31.86 -21.55
N ALA A 45 -9.57 32.82 -22.11
CA ALA A 45 -9.46 33.16 -23.51
C ALA A 45 -8.22 34.04 -23.77
N LYS A 46 -7.50 33.77 -24.86
CA LYS A 46 -6.25 34.47 -25.19
C LYS A 46 -6.47 35.95 -25.48
N HIS A 47 -7.56 36.31 -26.15
CA HIS A 47 -7.86 37.69 -26.50
C HIS A 47 -8.04 38.61 -25.29
N LEU A 48 -8.32 38.08 -24.09
CA LEU A 48 -8.31 38.87 -22.86
C LEU A 48 -6.90 39.39 -22.51
N LEU A 49 -5.86 38.77 -23.07
CA LEU A 49 -4.46 39.12 -22.91
C LEU A 49 -3.88 39.82 -24.16
N SER A 50 -4.73 40.20 -25.11
CA SER A 50 -4.37 40.89 -26.36
C SER A 50 -5.24 42.14 -26.56
N GLU A 51 -4.96 42.95 -27.58
CA GLU A 51 -5.74 44.15 -27.87
C GLU A 51 -7.16 43.80 -28.33
N ASP A 52 -7.29 42.75 -29.15
CA ASP A 52 -8.55 42.16 -29.57
C ASP A 52 -8.40 40.66 -29.93
N SER A 53 -9.46 40.05 -30.47
CA SER A 53 -9.48 38.63 -30.88
C SER A 53 -8.68 38.32 -32.14
N ASN A 54 -8.31 39.32 -32.93
CA ASN A 54 -7.64 39.18 -34.23
C ASN A 54 -6.16 39.56 -34.18
N THR A 55 -5.72 40.24 -33.12
CA THR A 55 -4.32 40.63 -32.90
C THR A 55 -3.50 39.47 -32.36
N ALA A 56 -2.29 39.30 -32.87
CA ALA A 56 -1.33 38.33 -32.35
C ALA A 56 -0.93 38.69 -30.91
N PHE A 57 -0.74 37.70 -30.05
CA PHE A 57 -0.30 37.91 -28.68
C PHE A 57 1.12 38.48 -28.63
N GLU A 58 1.29 39.60 -27.92
CA GLU A 58 2.59 40.22 -27.67
C GLU A 58 2.82 40.43 -26.17
N ILE A 59 3.72 39.66 -25.57
CA ILE A 59 3.97 39.72 -24.11
C ILE A 59 4.36 41.12 -23.62
N ASN A 60 5.10 41.88 -24.44
CA ASN A 60 5.57 43.22 -24.08
C ASN A 60 4.43 44.22 -23.88
N LYS A 61 3.26 43.96 -24.47
CA LYS A 61 2.06 44.79 -24.33
C LYS A 61 1.26 44.46 -23.06
N VAL A 62 1.51 43.31 -22.42
CA VAL A 62 0.82 42.94 -21.18
C VAL A 62 1.43 43.70 -20.01
N ASN A 63 0.81 44.79 -19.57
CA ASN A 63 1.31 45.59 -18.45
C ASN A 63 1.10 44.87 -17.10
N GLN A 64 -0.10 44.33 -16.90
CA GLN A 64 -0.51 43.68 -15.65
C GLN A 64 -1.61 42.65 -15.90
N ILE A 65 -1.59 41.56 -15.14
CA ILE A 65 -2.70 40.60 -15.00
C ILE A 65 -3.05 40.51 -13.51
N LYS A 66 -4.34 40.52 -13.20
CA LYS A 66 -4.91 40.28 -11.86
C LYS A 66 -5.92 39.14 -11.98
N ILE A 67 -5.79 38.15 -11.11
CA ILE A 67 -6.69 36.99 -11.03
C ILE A 67 -7.34 37.00 -9.66
N GLU A 68 -8.66 36.94 -9.64
CA GLU A 68 -9.48 36.96 -8.43
C GLU A 68 -10.45 35.78 -8.46
N TRP A 69 -10.59 35.08 -7.33
CA TRP A 69 -11.54 33.98 -7.19
C TRP A 69 -12.73 34.43 -6.35
N PHE A 70 -13.85 33.74 -6.49
CA PHE A 70 -15.08 34.11 -5.80
C PHE A 70 -15.21 33.36 -4.47
N SER A 71 -15.18 34.09 -3.36
CA SER A 71 -15.26 33.55 -2.00
C SER A 71 -16.09 34.46 -1.11
N GLU A 72 -16.97 33.90 -0.26
CA GLU A 72 -17.85 34.67 0.64
C GLU A 72 -18.60 35.83 -0.05
N ASP A 73 -19.16 35.55 -1.24
CA ASP A 73 -19.91 36.49 -2.07
C ASP A 73 -19.15 37.73 -2.54
N LYS A 74 -17.80 37.65 -2.61
CA LYS A 74 -16.94 38.69 -3.16
C LYS A 74 -15.76 38.11 -3.92
N PHE A 75 -15.18 38.89 -4.84
CA PHE A 75 -13.91 38.55 -5.46
C PHE A 75 -12.74 38.85 -4.53
N VAL A 76 -11.88 37.85 -4.32
CA VAL A 76 -10.66 37.93 -3.53
C VAL A 76 -9.47 37.69 -4.43
N LYS A 77 -8.43 38.50 -4.30
CA LYS A 77 -7.20 38.36 -5.07
C LYS A 77 -6.56 36.98 -4.83
N LEU A 78 -6.23 36.28 -5.91
CA LEU A 78 -5.51 35.00 -5.90
C LEU A 78 -4.10 35.11 -6.48
N ALA A 79 -3.93 35.91 -7.55
CA ALA A 79 -2.62 36.15 -8.14
C ALA A 79 -2.58 37.50 -8.86
N SER A 80 -1.38 38.07 -9.00
CA SER A 80 -1.14 39.22 -9.87
C SER A 80 0.24 39.15 -10.48
N PHE A 81 0.34 39.45 -11.76
CA PHE A 81 1.59 39.47 -12.50
C PHE A 81 1.79 40.84 -13.13
N LYS A 82 3.01 41.38 -13.06
CA LYS A 82 3.45 42.52 -13.87
C LYS A 82 4.17 42.02 -15.13
N ASN A 83 4.33 42.89 -16.13
CA ASN A 83 4.97 42.57 -17.42
C ASN A 83 6.27 41.75 -17.26
N ASN A 84 7.18 42.17 -16.36
CA ASN A 84 8.47 41.54 -16.13
C ASN A 84 8.42 40.15 -15.45
N GLU A 85 7.26 39.74 -14.92
CA GLU A 85 7.06 38.47 -14.21
C GLU A 85 6.46 37.40 -15.13
N LEU A 86 5.87 37.78 -16.27
CA LEU A 86 5.29 36.85 -17.23
C LEU A 86 6.36 36.32 -18.19
N ARG A 87 6.32 35.02 -18.44
CA ARG A 87 7.24 34.30 -19.34
C ARG A 87 6.47 33.21 -20.08
N ILE A 88 6.51 33.30 -21.41
CA ILE A 88 5.95 32.28 -22.30
C ILE A 88 6.62 30.93 -22.01
N ASP A 89 5.82 29.87 -21.99
CA ASP A 89 6.22 28.48 -21.72
C ASP A 89 6.84 28.24 -20.34
N HIS A 90 6.70 29.19 -19.41
CA HIS A 90 7.06 29.02 -18.01
C HIS A 90 5.88 29.21 -17.07
N ASN A 91 5.22 30.37 -17.13
CA ASN A 91 4.02 30.67 -16.36
C ASN A 91 2.85 31.19 -17.19
N LEU A 92 3.05 31.36 -18.50
CA LEU A 92 2.01 31.69 -19.46
C LEU A 92 2.14 30.80 -20.69
N PHE A 93 1.09 30.07 -21.03
CA PHE A 93 1.05 29.18 -22.20
C PHE A 93 -0.04 29.66 -23.15
N ILE A 94 0.36 30.09 -24.34
CA ILE A 94 -0.52 30.63 -25.36
C ILE A 94 -0.78 29.60 -26.46
N PHE A 95 -2.04 29.48 -26.86
CA PHE A 95 -2.51 28.73 -28.02
C PHE A 95 -3.13 29.74 -28.99
N GLU A 96 -2.29 30.27 -29.88
CA GLU A 96 -2.60 31.46 -30.68
C GLU A 96 -3.81 31.24 -31.61
N ILE A 97 -3.86 30.08 -32.27
CA ILE A 97 -4.87 29.76 -33.29
C ILE A 97 -6.24 29.51 -32.64
N GLU A 98 -6.23 28.89 -31.47
CA GLU A 98 -7.44 28.42 -30.79
C GLU A 98 -8.00 29.41 -29.76
N ASP A 99 -7.36 30.58 -29.61
CA ASP A 99 -7.73 31.66 -28.69
C ASP A 99 -7.82 31.20 -27.22
N LEU A 100 -6.85 30.40 -26.80
CA LEU A 100 -6.74 29.89 -25.42
C LEU A 100 -5.43 30.33 -24.77
N ALA A 101 -5.50 30.71 -23.49
CA ALA A 101 -4.35 30.93 -22.63
C ALA A 101 -4.46 30.11 -21.34
N ILE A 102 -3.32 29.60 -20.88
CA ILE A 102 -3.18 28.95 -19.57
C ILE A 102 -2.15 29.72 -18.75
N ILE A 103 -2.52 30.12 -17.54
CA ILE A 103 -1.65 30.83 -16.60
C ILE A 103 -1.32 29.91 -15.44
N LYS A 104 -0.04 29.73 -15.15
CA LYS A 104 0.44 28.99 -13.98
C LYS A 104 0.50 29.93 -12.78
N ILE A 105 -0.26 29.63 -11.74
CA ILE A 105 -0.30 30.41 -10.50
C ILE A 105 0.24 29.58 -9.34
N ASN A 106 0.92 30.19 -8.37
CA ASN A 106 1.34 29.47 -7.17
C ASN A 106 0.11 29.15 -6.30
N LYS A 107 0.16 28.03 -5.56
CA LYS A 107 -0.84 27.74 -4.54
C LYS A 107 -0.66 28.64 -3.33
N GLU A 108 -1.78 29.12 -2.79
CA GLU A 108 -1.80 29.84 -1.52
C GLU A 108 -2.25 28.88 -0.40
N GLU A 109 -1.60 28.96 0.75
CA GLU A 109 -1.90 28.13 1.91
C GLU A 109 -3.32 28.40 2.43
N GLY A 110 -4.07 27.34 2.74
CA GLY A 110 -5.46 27.45 3.19
C GLY A 110 -6.51 27.67 2.09
N ILE A 111 -6.10 27.81 0.82
CA ILE A 111 -7.03 27.94 -0.33
C ILE A 111 -7.05 26.64 -1.13
N SER A 112 -8.25 26.05 -1.28
CA SER A 112 -8.49 24.89 -2.13
C SER A 112 -9.76 25.06 -2.98
N PHE A 113 -9.70 24.46 -4.16
CA PHE A 113 -10.74 24.45 -5.18
C PHE A 113 -11.21 23.01 -5.41
N PRO A 114 -12.47 22.81 -5.84
CA PRO A 114 -12.92 21.52 -6.31
C PRO A 114 -12.02 20.97 -7.42
N SER A 115 -11.64 19.70 -7.32
CA SER A 115 -10.99 18.99 -8.41
C SER A 115 -11.99 18.80 -9.56
N ILE A 116 -11.51 18.96 -10.80
CA ILE A 116 -12.31 18.82 -12.02
C ILE A 116 -11.60 17.88 -13.00
N LEU A 117 -12.36 17.28 -13.91
CA LEU A 117 -11.84 16.53 -15.06
C LEU A 117 -12.04 17.33 -16.34
N VAL A 118 -11.36 16.94 -17.40
CA VAL A 118 -11.54 17.49 -18.74
C VAL A 118 -12.03 16.42 -19.71
N THR A 119 -12.81 16.79 -20.73
CA THR A 119 -13.19 15.85 -21.79
C THR A 119 -13.24 16.50 -23.16
N ASP A 120 -12.80 15.75 -24.16
CA ASP A 120 -12.99 16.07 -25.57
C ASP A 120 -14.22 15.36 -26.17
N GLU A 121 -14.70 14.33 -25.50
CA GLU A 121 -15.79 13.45 -25.93
C GLU A 121 -17.02 13.65 -25.05
N LEU A 122 -18.22 13.52 -25.65
CA LEU A 122 -19.50 13.63 -24.97
C LEU A 122 -20.34 12.39 -25.22
N GLU A 123 -20.98 11.87 -24.17
CA GLU A 123 -21.98 10.81 -24.26
C GLU A 123 -23.23 11.34 -25.00
N ASN A 124 -24.05 10.42 -25.53
CA ASN A 124 -25.22 10.78 -26.35
C ASN A 124 -26.28 11.59 -25.59
N ASP A 125 -26.36 11.40 -24.27
CA ASP A 125 -27.27 12.07 -23.35
C ASP A 125 -26.69 13.37 -22.74
N GLU A 126 -25.41 13.66 -22.95
CA GLU A 126 -24.74 14.89 -22.52
C GLU A 126 -25.03 16.04 -23.49
N ILE A 127 -26.25 16.59 -23.37
CA ILE A 127 -26.73 17.70 -24.22
C ILE A 127 -26.84 19.03 -23.49
N ARG A 128 -26.68 19.06 -22.16
CA ARG A 128 -26.82 20.26 -21.33
C ARG A 128 -25.49 20.62 -20.68
N PHE A 129 -25.21 21.92 -20.61
CA PHE A 129 -24.01 22.47 -20.00
C PHE A 129 -24.34 23.62 -19.05
N SER A 130 -23.41 23.91 -18.15
CA SER A 130 -23.48 25.03 -17.22
C SER A 130 -22.16 25.77 -17.13
N SER A 131 -22.22 27.06 -16.80
CA SER A 131 -21.04 27.89 -16.54
C SER A 131 -21.36 28.92 -15.47
N TRP A 132 -20.35 29.32 -14.70
CA TRP A 132 -20.40 30.48 -13.83
C TRP A 132 -19.51 31.57 -14.40
N SER A 133 -20.13 32.70 -14.74
CA SER A 133 -19.47 33.78 -15.47
C SER A 133 -19.76 35.13 -14.82
N ILE A 134 -18.82 36.05 -14.97
CA ILE A 134 -19.09 37.48 -14.78
C ILE A 134 -19.66 38.05 -16.07
N PHE A 135 -20.37 39.16 -15.97
CA PHE A 135 -20.90 39.84 -17.12
C PHE A 135 -21.05 41.34 -16.88
N LYS A 136 -21.07 42.15 -17.93
CA LYS A 136 -20.89 43.61 -17.87
C LYS A 136 -21.78 44.35 -16.88
N ALA A 137 -23.04 43.91 -16.75
CA ALA A 137 -23.97 44.59 -15.84
C ALA A 137 -23.64 44.37 -14.36
N ASN A 138 -22.82 43.37 -14.05
CA ASN A 138 -22.44 43.02 -12.69
C ASN A 138 -21.09 42.27 -12.67
N GLU A 139 -20.01 43.02 -12.77
CA GLU A 139 -18.64 42.48 -12.77
C GLU A 139 -18.17 41.98 -11.39
N ASP A 140 -18.91 42.26 -10.32
CA ASP A 140 -18.53 41.97 -8.94
C ASP A 140 -19.23 40.72 -8.39
N SER A 141 -20.00 39.99 -9.21
CA SER A 141 -20.59 38.72 -8.83
C SER A 141 -20.61 37.68 -9.95
N LEU A 142 -20.64 36.40 -9.57
CA LEU A 142 -20.78 35.28 -10.50
C LEU A 142 -22.24 34.90 -10.69
N HIS A 143 -22.62 34.66 -11.95
CA HIS A 143 -23.96 34.25 -12.33
C HIS A 143 -23.96 32.88 -13.03
N PRO A 144 -24.95 32.02 -12.75
CA PRO A 144 -25.05 30.72 -13.40
C PRO A 144 -25.74 30.86 -14.77
N PHE A 145 -25.10 30.30 -15.79
CA PHE A 145 -25.64 30.23 -17.15
C PHE A 145 -25.81 28.79 -17.58
N LYS A 146 -26.88 28.53 -18.34
CA LYS A 146 -27.22 27.21 -18.87
C LYS A 146 -27.17 27.23 -20.39
N PHE A 147 -26.66 26.14 -20.95
CA PHE A 147 -26.51 25.96 -22.39
C PHE A 147 -27.00 24.60 -22.84
N ASP A 148 -27.48 24.52 -24.08
CA ASP A 148 -27.73 23.25 -24.76
C ASP A 148 -26.72 23.03 -25.89
N ARG A 149 -26.47 21.78 -26.23
CA ARG A 149 -25.60 21.38 -27.34
C ARG A 149 -26.22 21.82 -28.67
N SER A 150 -25.46 22.56 -29.48
CA SER A 150 -25.92 23.04 -30.79
C SER A 150 -25.22 22.32 -31.94
N ASP A 151 -23.88 22.30 -31.95
CA ASP A 151 -23.08 21.61 -32.98
C ASP A 151 -21.84 20.95 -32.35
N PRO A 152 -21.74 19.61 -32.38
CA PRO A 152 -20.59 18.87 -31.87
C PRO A 152 -19.27 19.19 -32.57
N THR A 153 -19.30 19.43 -33.89
CA THR A 153 -18.09 19.58 -34.70
C THR A 153 -17.38 20.91 -34.47
N GLU A 154 -18.18 21.95 -34.20
CA GLU A 154 -17.69 23.32 -34.01
C GLU A 154 -17.56 23.72 -32.53
N ARG A 155 -17.79 22.78 -31.58
CA ARG A 155 -17.89 23.04 -30.12
C ARG A 155 -18.81 24.22 -29.79
N ARG A 156 -19.98 24.27 -30.45
CA ARG A 156 -20.98 25.32 -30.26
C ARG A 156 -22.02 24.94 -29.23
N ILE A 157 -22.31 25.88 -28.35
CA ILE A 157 -23.35 25.78 -27.32
C ILE A 157 -24.36 26.91 -27.49
N GLU A 158 -25.62 26.63 -27.21
CA GLU A 158 -26.72 27.59 -27.29
C GLU A 158 -27.09 28.07 -25.88
N LEU A 159 -26.92 29.36 -25.61
CA LEU A 159 -27.30 29.98 -24.34
C LEU A 159 -28.82 29.99 -24.18
N LYS A 160 -29.33 29.38 -23.11
CA LYS A 160 -30.77 29.34 -22.79
C LYS A 160 -31.24 30.50 -21.91
N SER A 161 -30.32 31.31 -21.41
CA SER A 161 -30.65 32.47 -20.57
C SER A 161 -31.00 33.66 -21.45
N ASN A 162 -32.05 34.41 -21.09
CA ASN A 162 -32.47 35.63 -21.79
C ASN A 162 -31.48 36.78 -21.47
N VAL A 163 -30.31 36.77 -22.10
CA VAL A 163 -29.28 37.80 -21.98
C VAL A 163 -29.09 38.43 -23.36
N THR A 164 -29.17 39.76 -23.43
CA THR A 164 -28.87 40.50 -24.66
C THR A 164 -27.37 40.66 -24.83
N LYS A 165 -26.91 40.74 -26.09
CA LYS A 165 -25.48 40.82 -26.45
C LYS A 165 -24.71 41.89 -25.65
N GLU A 166 -25.34 43.03 -25.38
CA GLU A 166 -24.78 44.17 -24.64
C GLU A 166 -24.28 43.83 -23.23
N PHE A 167 -24.80 42.75 -22.65
CA PHE A 167 -24.43 42.28 -21.32
C PHE A 167 -23.47 41.08 -21.34
N LEU A 168 -23.09 40.54 -22.49
CA LEU A 168 -22.22 39.36 -22.58
C LEU A 168 -20.72 39.66 -22.36
N ASP A 169 -20.29 40.93 -22.41
CA ASP A 169 -18.90 41.27 -22.08
C ASP A 169 -18.56 40.73 -20.68
N GLY A 170 -17.45 40.00 -20.55
CA GLY A 170 -17.05 39.31 -19.31
C GLY A 170 -17.18 37.77 -19.37
N PHE A 171 -17.98 37.22 -20.29
CA PHE A 171 -18.14 35.76 -20.46
C PHE A 171 -16.90 35.07 -21.03
N SER A 172 -16.12 35.78 -21.85
CA SER A 172 -14.89 35.25 -22.44
C SER A 172 -14.00 34.61 -21.38
N GLY A 173 -13.49 33.42 -21.68
CA GLY A 173 -12.67 32.63 -20.78
C GLY A 173 -13.44 31.77 -19.77
N SER A 174 -14.78 31.87 -19.67
CA SER A 174 -15.55 31.02 -18.75
C SER A 174 -15.42 29.54 -19.10
N GLY A 175 -15.31 28.69 -18.07
CA GLY A 175 -15.34 27.24 -18.24
C GLY A 175 -16.75 26.72 -18.47
N VAL A 176 -16.93 25.90 -19.51
CA VAL A 176 -18.19 25.23 -19.84
C VAL A 176 -18.13 23.80 -19.32
N PHE A 177 -18.98 23.49 -18.36
CA PHE A 177 -19.06 22.19 -17.71
C PHE A 177 -20.27 21.41 -18.17
N ILE A 178 -20.15 20.09 -18.25
CA ILE A 178 -21.29 19.19 -18.45
C ILE A 178 -22.24 19.38 -17.27
N ASN A 179 -23.53 19.56 -17.54
CA ASN A 179 -24.50 19.88 -16.49
C ASN A 179 -24.52 18.78 -15.41
N ASP A 180 -24.49 19.20 -14.15
CA ASP A 180 -24.43 18.33 -12.95
C ASP A 180 -23.18 17.44 -12.81
N LYS A 181 -22.15 17.61 -13.66
CA LYS A 181 -20.86 16.92 -13.58
C LYS A 181 -19.70 17.89 -13.34
N ASN A 182 -18.64 17.45 -12.66
CA ASN A 182 -17.40 18.22 -12.47
C ASN A 182 -16.43 18.07 -13.65
N ILE A 183 -16.95 18.12 -14.88
CA ILE A 183 -16.21 17.81 -16.10
C ILE A 183 -16.26 19.01 -17.03
N LEU A 184 -15.09 19.59 -17.29
CA LEU A 184 -14.89 20.73 -18.18
C LEU A 184 -14.85 20.25 -19.63
N TYR A 185 -15.75 20.77 -20.45
CA TYR A 185 -15.84 20.49 -21.88
C TYR A 185 -15.07 21.53 -22.72
N GLY A 186 -15.00 22.78 -22.27
CA GLY A 186 -14.30 23.81 -23.02
C GLY A 186 -14.26 25.17 -22.34
N ILE A 187 -13.61 26.11 -22.99
CA ILE A 187 -13.46 27.51 -22.55
C ILE A 187 -14.16 28.41 -23.56
N ILE A 188 -15.05 29.30 -23.12
CA ILE A 188 -15.73 30.26 -24.00
C ILE A 188 -14.70 31.17 -24.64
N SER A 189 -14.67 31.22 -25.97
CA SER A 189 -13.71 32.04 -26.73
C SER A 189 -14.42 33.15 -27.50
N LYS A 190 -15.46 32.85 -28.29
CA LYS A 190 -16.04 33.84 -29.19
C LYS A 190 -17.54 33.70 -29.44
N TYR A 191 -18.12 34.78 -29.93
CA TYR A 191 -19.48 34.84 -30.44
C TYR A 191 -19.44 34.72 -31.98
N PRO A 192 -20.09 33.72 -32.58
CA PRO A 192 -19.92 33.39 -33.99
C PRO A 192 -20.53 34.41 -34.97
N ASN A 193 -21.44 35.28 -34.53
CA ASN A 193 -22.09 36.27 -35.38
C ASN A 193 -22.23 37.63 -34.67
N GLU A 194 -22.22 38.71 -35.47
CA GLU A 194 -22.28 40.08 -34.94
C GLU A 194 -23.61 40.39 -34.24
N ASP A 195 -24.71 39.73 -34.60
CA ASP A 195 -26.02 39.96 -33.96
C ASP A 195 -26.31 39.04 -32.77
N PHE A 196 -25.37 38.15 -32.38
CA PHE A 196 -25.63 37.08 -31.42
C PHE A 196 -26.88 36.25 -31.78
N ALA A 197 -27.15 36.09 -33.09
CA ALA A 197 -28.34 35.40 -33.57
C ALA A 197 -28.30 33.92 -33.16
N ASN A 198 -29.45 33.41 -32.72
CA ASN A 198 -29.64 32.07 -32.14
C ASN A 198 -28.88 31.82 -30.82
N SER A 199 -28.45 32.88 -30.12
CA SER A 199 -27.82 32.78 -28.79
C SER A 199 -26.63 31.82 -28.73
N THR A 200 -25.89 31.68 -29.83
CA THR A 200 -24.84 30.66 -29.98
C THR A 200 -23.49 31.19 -29.49
N ILE A 201 -22.72 30.36 -28.78
CA ILE A 201 -21.38 30.64 -28.29
C ILE A 201 -20.42 29.55 -28.77
N GLU A 202 -19.19 29.92 -29.12
CA GLU A 202 -18.11 28.98 -29.48
C GLU A 202 -17.09 28.85 -28.35
N CYS A 203 -16.79 27.61 -27.97
CA CYS A 203 -15.62 27.30 -27.16
C CYS A 203 -14.34 27.29 -27.99
N ALA A 204 -13.19 27.48 -27.35
CA ALA A 204 -11.87 27.33 -27.95
C ALA A 204 -11.75 25.97 -28.67
N LYS A 205 -11.33 26.00 -29.95
CA LYS A 205 -11.31 24.82 -30.83
C LYS A 205 -10.01 24.01 -30.68
N ILE A 206 -9.73 23.61 -29.45
CA ILE A 206 -8.57 22.83 -29.08
C ILE A 206 -8.98 21.61 -28.27
N SER A 207 -8.35 20.46 -28.52
CA SER A 207 -8.54 19.27 -27.69
C SER A 207 -7.68 19.35 -26.43
N PHE A 208 -8.18 18.81 -25.32
CA PHE A 208 -7.38 18.65 -24.10
C PHE A 208 -6.19 17.74 -24.33
N GLU A 209 -6.26 16.79 -25.25
CA GLU A 209 -5.09 16.02 -25.72
C GLU A 209 -3.98 16.94 -26.25
N LYS A 210 -4.30 17.91 -27.12
CA LYS A 210 -3.31 18.88 -27.64
C LYS A 210 -2.75 19.78 -26.54
N ILE A 211 -3.59 20.21 -25.61
CA ILE A 211 -3.14 20.97 -24.42
C ILE A 211 -2.13 20.13 -23.63
N ASN A 212 -2.48 18.88 -23.35
CA ASN A 212 -1.65 17.96 -22.58
C ASN A 212 -0.31 17.67 -23.27
N LEU A 213 -0.28 17.51 -24.61
CA LEU A 213 0.98 17.37 -25.36
C LEU A 213 1.92 18.55 -25.15
N LYS A 214 1.39 19.79 -25.11
CA LYS A 214 2.19 20.99 -24.84
C LYS A 214 2.64 21.06 -23.38
N LEU A 215 1.78 20.71 -22.41
CA LEU A 215 2.17 20.70 -21.00
C LEU A 215 3.24 19.64 -20.73
N SER A 216 3.09 18.44 -21.26
CA SER A 216 4.07 17.35 -21.13
C SER A 216 5.43 17.70 -21.74
N SER A 217 5.47 18.36 -22.91
CA SER A 217 6.75 18.77 -23.53
C SER A 217 7.54 19.78 -22.70
N LEU A 218 6.87 20.47 -21.78
CA LEU A 218 7.45 21.42 -20.84
C LEU A 218 7.69 20.82 -19.44
N ASN A 219 7.55 19.50 -19.28
CA ASN A 219 7.60 18.79 -17.99
C ASN A 219 6.61 19.33 -16.95
N LEU A 220 5.41 19.68 -17.39
CA LEU A 220 4.31 20.16 -16.55
C LEU A 220 3.22 19.09 -16.41
N LEU A 221 2.40 19.23 -15.36
CA LEU A 221 1.30 18.32 -15.09
C LEU A 221 0.22 18.45 -16.17
N THR A 222 -0.27 17.32 -16.68
CA THR A 222 -1.39 17.27 -17.62
C THR A 222 -2.74 17.45 -16.92
N LEU A 223 -3.75 17.85 -17.69
CA LEU A 223 -5.15 17.91 -17.28
C LEU A 223 -5.77 16.51 -17.39
N ASP A 224 -6.35 16.01 -16.30
CA ASP A 224 -6.85 14.65 -16.20
C ASP A 224 -8.23 14.51 -16.83
N ASN A 225 -8.40 13.48 -17.66
CA ASN A 225 -9.68 13.11 -18.25
C ASN A 225 -10.34 11.93 -17.52
N GLN A 226 -11.53 11.53 -17.96
CA GLN A 226 -12.26 10.40 -17.39
C GLN A 226 -11.57 9.03 -17.56
N ALA A 227 -10.57 8.92 -18.45
CA ALA A 227 -9.80 7.69 -18.61
C ALA A 227 -8.77 7.50 -17.48
N ASN A 228 -8.49 8.53 -16.67
CA ASN A 228 -7.61 8.39 -15.52
C ASN A 228 -8.25 7.49 -14.45
N TYR A 229 -7.73 6.28 -14.30
CA TYR A 229 -8.22 5.27 -13.36
C TYR A 229 -8.02 5.64 -11.88
N LEU A 230 -7.27 6.71 -11.56
CA LEU A 230 -7.03 7.23 -10.22
C LEU A 230 -7.99 8.37 -9.83
N LYS A 231 -8.86 8.79 -10.75
CA LYS A 231 -9.88 9.81 -10.50
C LYS A 231 -11.27 9.30 -10.86
N ARG A 232 -12.26 9.71 -10.07
CA ARG A 232 -13.66 9.38 -10.37
C ARG A 232 -14.60 10.42 -9.80
N GLU A 233 -15.64 10.74 -10.55
CA GLU A 233 -16.77 11.50 -10.00
C GLU A 233 -17.65 10.59 -9.15
N LEU A 234 -17.80 10.92 -7.87
CA LEU A 234 -18.68 10.25 -6.92
C LEU A 234 -19.54 11.30 -6.21
N ASP A 235 -20.86 11.14 -6.30
CA ASP A 235 -21.87 12.00 -5.66
C ASP A 235 -21.64 13.51 -5.88
N GLY A 236 -21.27 13.90 -7.11
CA GLY A 236 -21.05 15.31 -7.48
C GLY A 236 -19.73 15.90 -7.01
N LYS A 237 -18.72 15.06 -6.73
CA LYS A 237 -17.34 15.47 -6.43
C LYS A 237 -16.33 14.57 -7.14
N ILE A 238 -15.23 15.13 -7.63
CA ILE A 238 -14.08 14.33 -8.09
C ILE A 238 -13.29 13.84 -6.88
N VAL A 239 -13.18 12.51 -6.76
CA VAL A 239 -12.34 11.82 -5.78
C VAL A 239 -11.03 11.42 -6.44
N GLU A 240 -9.92 11.70 -5.77
CA GLU A 240 -8.56 11.41 -6.24
C GLU A 240 -7.88 10.47 -5.24
N ILE A 241 -7.74 9.19 -5.57
CA ILE A 241 -7.31 8.18 -4.57
C ILE A 241 -5.84 8.29 -4.16
N TYR A 242 -5.02 9.06 -4.88
CA TYR A 242 -3.64 9.36 -4.49
C TYR A 242 -3.51 10.54 -3.50
N GLN A 243 -4.63 11.19 -3.18
CA GLN A 243 -4.73 12.26 -2.18
C GLN A 243 -6.15 12.30 -1.58
N ALA A 244 -6.68 11.13 -1.25
CA ALA A 244 -8.03 11.01 -0.73
C ALA A 244 -8.07 11.57 0.70
N GLU A 245 -9.05 12.42 0.99
CA GLU A 245 -9.31 12.87 2.35
C GLU A 245 -10.14 11.82 3.11
N ILE A 246 -9.62 11.32 4.22
CA ILE A 246 -10.31 10.43 5.16
C ILE A 246 -10.13 11.00 6.56
N ASN A 247 -11.24 11.35 7.23
CA ASN A 247 -11.26 11.93 8.57
C ASN A 247 -10.27 13.12 8.72
N GLY A 248 -10.27 14.03 7.74
CA GLY A 248 -9.42 15.22 7.68
C GLY A 248 -7.94 14.99 7.31
N ALA A 249 -7.51 13.75 7.10
CA ALA A 249 -6.17 13.40 6.62
C ALA A 249 -6.18 13.12 5.11
N TYR A 250 -5.27 13.73 4.36
CA TYR A 250 -5.04 13.44 2.95
C TYR A 250 -4.05 12.28 2.81
N LEU A 251 -4.48 11.19 2.18
CA LEU A 251 -3.79 9.92 2.10
C LEU A 251 -3.66 9.41 0.65
N ASP A 252 -2.54 8.74 0.34
CA ASP A 252 -2.30 8.10 -0.96
C ASP A 252 -2.73 6.62 -0.90
N LEU A 253 -4.03 6.36 -1.14
CA LEU A 253 -4.61 5.01 -1.09
C LEU A 253 -4.12 4.12 -2.23
N ASN A 254 -3.80 4.69 -3.39
CA ASN A 254 -3.27 3.91 -4.52
C ASN A 254 -1.86 3.39 -4.21
N LYS A 255 -0.98 4.26 -3.69
CA LYS A 255 0.35 3.84 -3.25
C LYS A 255 0.27 2.83 -2.09
N ALA A 256 -0.67 3.03 -1.18
CA ALA A 256 -0.93 2.08 -0.10
C ALA A 256 -1.39 0.71 -0.63
N LEU A 257 -2.26 0.68 -1.64
CA LEU A 257 -2.71 -0.55 -2.28
C LEU A 257 -1.54 -1.34 -2.90
N GLU A 258 -0.64 -0.68 -3.61
CA GLU A 258 0.56 -1.32 -4.17
C GLU A 258 1.51 -1.86 -3.09
N ARG A 259 1.68 -1.11 -1.99
CA ARG A 259 2.47 -1.56 -0.82
C ARG A 259 1.82 -2.70 -0.06
N VAL A 260 0.50 -2.72 0.05
CA VAL A 260 -0.23 -3.84 0.66
C VAL A 260 -0.05 -5.11 -0.17
N ARG A 261 -0.06 -5.00 -1.51
CA ARG A 261 0.16 -6.16 -2.40
C ARG A 261 1.49 -6.88 -2.10
N THR A 262 2.55 -6.16 -1.76
CA THR A 262 3.87 -6.73 -1.43
C THR A 262 3.96 -7.18 0.03
N ASP A 263 3.41 -6.41 0.96
CA ASP A 263 3.34 -6.70 2.41
C ASP A 263 2.52 -7.98 2.74
N MET A 264 1.62 -8.41 1.85
CA MET A 264 0.78 -9.58 2.09
C MET A 264 1.41 -10.93 1.73
N LEU A 265 2.60 -10.94 1.12
CA LEU A 265 3.18 -12.16 0.55
C LEU A 265 3.66 -13.18 1.60
N ASP A 266 3.92 -12.72 2.83
CA ASP A 266 4.38 -13.56 3.93
C ASP A 266 3.35 -13.70 5.05
N GLU A 267 2.07 -13.40 4.77
CA GLU A 267 0.99 -13.59 5.73
C GLU A 267 0.87 -15.04 6.22
N TRP A 268 0.68 -15.20 7.53
CA TRP A 268 0.44 -16.52 8.12
C TRP A 268 -0.91 -17.11 7.71
N TYR A 269 -1.93 -16.26 7.56
CA TYR A 269 -3.28 -16.63 7.13
C TYR A 269 -3.66 -15.72 5.96
N TYR A 270 -3.51 -16.23 4.74
CA TYR A 270 -3.67 -15.47 3.51
C TYR A 270 -5.03 -15.72 2.85
N ASP A 271 -5.48 -14.75 2.06
CA ASP A 271 -6.66 -14.85 1.20
C ASP A 271 -6.39 -15.76 0.00
N SER A 272 -7.32 -16.68 -0.32
CA SER A 272 -7.14 -17.67 -1.39
C SER A 272 -7.31 -17.11 -2.81
N LEU A 273 -7.54 -15.81 -2.95
CA LEU A 273 -7.37 -15.06 -4.20
C LEU A 273 -6.25 -14.02 -4.08
N GLN A 274 -5.54 -13.94 -2.95
CA GLN A 274 -4.56 -12.89 -2.65
C GLN A 274 -5.11 -11.48 -2.92
N TYR A 275 -6.41 -11.30 -2.76
CA TYR A 275 -7.10 -10.05 -3.06
C TYR A 275 -6.89 -9.51 -4.48
N ILE A 276 -6.53 -10.34 -5.47
CA ILE A 276 -6.32 -9.90 -6.87
C ILE A 276 -7.60 -9.30 -7.48
N ASP A 277 -8.75 -9.67 -6.92
CA ASP A 277 -10.07 -9.17 -7.23
C ASP A 277 -10.36 -7.81 -6.60
N LEU A 278 -9.73 -7.49 -5.45
CA LEU A 278 -10.00 -6.28 -4.65
C LEU A 278 -8.86 -5.24 -4.66
N LEU A 279 -7.60 -5.63 -4.92
CA LEU A 279 -6.45 -4.72 -5.02
C LEU A 279 -6.46 -3.98 -6.36
N LYS A 280 -7.54 -3.22 -6.60
CA LYS A 280 -7.72 -2.34 -7.77
C LYS A 280 -8.36 -1.01 -7.36
N PRO A 281 -8.00 0.10 -8.03
CA PRO A 281 -8.63 1.41 -7.84
C PRO A 281 -10.15 1.40 -7.88
N ASP A 282 -10.76 0.61 -8.77
CA ASP A 282 -12.22 0.47 -8.87
C ASP A 282 -12.88 0.01 -7.56
N PHE A 283 -12.25 -0.95 -6.88
CA PHE A 283 -12.75 -1.44 -5.60
C PHE A 283 -12.61 -0.38 -4.53
N LEU A 284 -11.51 0.39 -4.50
CA LEU A 284 -11.37 1.52 -3.57
C LEU A 284 -12.49 2.53 -3.76
N PHE A 285 -12.78 2.95 -4.99
CA PHE A 285 -13.88 3.89 -5.25
C PHE A 285 -15.23 3.37 -4.78
N ALA A 286 -15.51 2.08 -4.97
CA ALA A 286 -16.76 1.47 -4.54
C ALA A 286 -16.84 1.36 -3.01
N GLN A 287 -15.84 0.73 -2.39
CA GLN A 287 -15.83 0.37 -0.98
C GLN A 287 -15.61 1.58 -0.05
N PHE A 288 -14.85 2.60 -0.48
CA PHE A 288 -14.57 3.81 0.30
C PHE A 288 -15.51 4.97 -0.01
N LYS A 289 -16.52 4.77 -0.87
CA LYS A 289 -17.42 5.83 -1.33
C LYS A 289 -17.97 6.69 -0.17
N GLU A 290 -18.39 6.05 0.91
CA GLU A 290 -18.98 6.73 2.07
C GLU A 290 -17.97 7.42 3.00
N TYR A 291 -16.67 7.13 2.84
CA TYR A 291 -15.58 7.65 3.67
C TYR A 291 -14.89 8.86 3.07
N PHE A 292 -14.83 8.98 1.74
CA PHE A 292 -14.17 10.10 1.08
C PHE A 292 -14.75 11.45 1.51
N TYR A 293 -13.88 12.35 1.96
CA TYR A 293 -14.22 13.70 2.41
C TYR A 293 -15.28 13.72 3.53
N SER A 294 -15.18 12.76 4.45
CA SER A 294 -16.03 12.64 5.62
C SER A 294 -15.22 12.21 6.85
N ASP A 295 -15.81 12.38 8.03
CA ASP A 295 -15.25 11.93 9.31
C ASP A 295 -15.86 10.60 9.79
N LYS A 296 -16.31 9.76 8.85
CA LYS A 296 -17.07 8.54 9.14
C LYS A 296 -16.23 7.28 9.23
N TYR A 297 -14.98 7.31 8.76
CA TYR A 297 -14.16 6.10 8.76
C TYR A 297 -13.85 5.68 10.19
N LYS A 298 -14.09 4.40 10.48
CA LYS A 298 -13.76 3.76 11.74
C LYS A 298 -13.18 2.38 11.43
N ALA A 299 -12.02 2.06 12.00
CA ALA A 299 -11.42 0.76 11.78
C ALA A 299 -12.26 -0.35 12.44
N CYS A 300 -12.33 -1.52 11.82
CA CYS A 300 -12.92 -2.69 12.42
C CYS A 300 -12.00 -3.24 13.50
N LYS A 301 -12.56 -3.99 14.47
CA LYS A 301 -11.74 -4.79 15.39
C LYS A 301 -10.98 -5.85 14.62
N ALA A 302 -9.67 -5.92 14.82
CA ALA A 302 -8.83 -6.93 14.19
C ALA A 302 -9.14 -8.31 14.77
N GLU A 303 -9.21 -9.32 13.90
CA GLU A 303 -9.37 -10.69 14.35
C GLU A 303 -8.06 -11.25 14.86
N LYS A 304 -8.14 -11.98 15.97
CA LYS A 304 -6.97 -12.52 16.66
C LYS A 304 -6.83 -14.01 16.40
N PHE A 305 -5.74 -14.38 15.77
CA PHE A 305 -5.30 -15.76 15.56
C PHE A 305 -4.00 -16.04 16.30
N TYR A 306 -3.59 -17.30 16.30
CA TYR A 306 -2.35 -17.73 16.93
C TYR A 306 -1.48 -18.51 15.97
N VAL A 307 -0.16 -18.29 16.06
CA VAL A 307 0.85 -18.99 15.27
C VAL A 307 1.90 -19.58 16.21
N PRO A 308 2.28 -20.86 16.06
CA PRO A 308 3.23 -21.50 16.96
C PRO A 308 4.66 -21.00 16.73
N LYS A 309 5.39 -20.78 17.82
CA LYS A 309 6.84 -20.56 17.83
C LYS A 309 7.58 -21.90 17.92
N ASN A 310 8.89 -21.86 17.67
CA ASN A 310 9.81 -23.00 17.78
C ASN A 310 9.83 -23.66 19.17
N ASN A 311 9.49 -22.91 20.23
CA ASN A 311 9.35 -23.44 21.58
C ASN A 311 7.89 -23.79 21.96
N PHE A 312 7.01 -24.00 20.98
CA PHE A 312 5.58 -24.29 21.13
C PHE A 312 4.72 -23.19 21.77
N THR A 313 5.32 -22.06 22.18
CA THR A 313 4.53 -20.92 22.65
C THR A 313 3.83 -20.22 21.49
N LEU A 314 2.74 -19.51 21.77
CA LEU A 314 1.93 -18.86 20.75
C LEU A 314 2.38 -17.41 20.50
N ARG A 315 2.34 -16.99 19.25
CA ARG A 315 2.38 -15.58 18.83
C ARG A 315 0.97 -15.14 18.44
N GLU A 316 0.57 -13.95 18.87
CA GLU A 316 -0.67 -13.32 18.41
C GLU A 316 -0.50 -12.84 16.96
N ALA A 317 -1.41 -13.25 16.09
CA ALA A 317 -1.52 -12.81 14.71
C ALA A 317 -2.82 -12.03 14.54
N TYR A 318 -2.71 -10.73 14.25
CA TYR A 318 -3.88 -9.89 14.01
C TYR A 318 -4.14 -9.83 12.51
N ILE A 319 -5.33 -10.26 12.09
CA ILE A 319 -5.80 -10.10 10.71
C ILE A 319 -6.66 -8.84 10.66
N LEU A 320 -6.19 -7.85 9.91
CA LEU A 320 -6.93 -6.65 9.58
C LEU A 320 -7.77 -6.90 8.33
N PRO A 321 -9.01 -6.38 8.25
CA PRO A 321 -9.72 -6.29 6.98
C PRO A 321 -8.88 -5.59 5.92
N LEU A 322 -9.03 -5.96 4.65
CA LEU A 322 -8.25 -5.37 3.56
C LEU A 322 -8.36 -3.83 3.54
N THR A 323 -9.57 -3.30 3.72
CA THR A 323 -9.81 -1.84 3.78
C THR A 323 -8.97 -1.18 4.85
N ASP A 324 -8.95 -1.76 6.05
CA ASP A 324 -8.28 -1.20 7.21
C ASP A 324 -6.77 -1.31 7.07
N ARG A 325 -6.29 -2.40 6.45
CA ARG A 325 -4.87 -2.54 6.11
C ARG A 325 -4.41 -1.50 5.09
N ILE A 326 -5.21 -1.21 4.07
CA ILE A 326 -4.91 -0.16 3.08
C ILE A 326 -4.87 1.21 3.77
N VAL A 327 -5.85 1.53 4.63
CA VAL A 327 -5.84 2.79 5.37
C VAL A 327 -4.64 2.88 6.31
N TYR A 328 -4.33 1.82 7.05
CA TYR A 328 -3.17 1.79 7.95
C TYR A 328 -1.85 1.98 7.20
N MET A 329 -1.71 1.32 6.05
CA MET A 329 -0.57 1.49 5.15
C MET A 329 -0.49 2.92 4.59
N ALA A 330 -1.63 3.53 4.26
CA ALA A 330 -1.67 4.91 3.77
C ALA A 330 -1.31 5.93 4.86
N ILE A 331 -1.81 5.74 6.09
CA ILE A 331 -1.48 6.56 7.26
C ILE A 331 0.03 6.54 7.53
N VAL A 332 0.64 5.35 7.61
CA VAL A 332 2.08 5.25 7.84
C VAL A 332 2.88 5.69 6.63
N GLY A 333 2.36 5.47 5.43
CA GLY A 333 2.94 5.93 4.17
C GLY A 333 3.01 7.45 4.04
N GLU A 334 2.12 8.20 4.67
CA GLU A 334 2.16 9.67 4.75
C GLU A 334 3.19 10.15 5.80
N LEU A 335 3.47 9.36 6.84
CA LEU A 335 4.41 9.71 7.90
C LEU A 335 5.84 9.19 7.67
N CYS A 336 6.07 8.38 6.63
CA CYS A 336 7.31 7.60 6.51
C CYS A 336 8.56 8.47 6.34
N ASP A 337 8.47 9.58 5.61
CA ASP A 337 9.61 10.47 5.37
C ASP A 337 10.07 11.14 6.67
N VAL A 338 9.15 11.73 7.44
CA VAL A 338 9.49 12.36 8.73
C VAL A 338 9.94 11.35 9.78
N ILE A 339 9.44 10.11 9.71
CA ILE A 339 9.94 9.02 10.56
C ILE A 339 11.39 8.70 10.18
N GLU A 340 11.68 8.47 8.91
CA GLU A 340 13.01 8.07 8.42
C GLU A 340 14.07 9.15 8.71
N GLU A 341 13.73 10.43 8.51
CA GLU A 341 14.60 11.57 8.82
C GLU A 341 14.98 11.65 10.31
N SER A 342 14.15 11.09 11.19
CA SER A 342 14.42 11.08 12.64
C SER A 342 15.34 9.93 13.08
N LEU A 343 15.51 8.89 12.26
CA LEU A 343 16.22 7.66 12.63
C LEU A 343 17.74 7.78 12.45
N ILE A 344 18.50 7.29 13.43
CA ILE A 344 19.97 7.30 13.35
C ILE A 344 20.50 6.25 12.33
N PRO A 345 21.70 6.45 11.74
CA PRO A 345 22.25 5.52 10.74
C PRO A 345 22.58 4.10 11.25
N ASN A 346 22.70 3.89 12.56
CA ASN A 346 23.03 2.60 13.16
C ASN A 346 21.81 1.70 13.48
N VAL A 347 20.62 2.11 13.03
CA VAL A 347 19.40 1.31 13.06
C VAL A 347 19.19 0.71 11.68
N PHE A 348 19.15 -0.62 11.58
CA PHE A 348 19.18 -1.31 10.29
C PHE A 348 17.82 -1.87 9.86
N ALA A 349 16.98 -2.27 10.82
CA ALA A 349 15.71 -2.92 10.49
C ALA A 349 14.60 -1.94 10.09
N SER A 350 13.71 -2.41 9.21
CA SER A 350 12.46 -1.72 8.84
C SER A 350 12.66 -0.25 8.49
N ARG A 351 13.68 0.03 7.68
CA ARG A 351 13.99 1.36 7.14
C ARG A 351 13.11 1.66 5.94
N PHE A 352 12.67 2.91 5.83
CA PHE A 352 11.81 3.34 4.72
C PHE A 352 12.54 3.23 3.38
N ASN A 353 11.84 2.73 2.36
CA ASN A 353 12.36 2.60 1.01
C ASN A 353 11.93 3.81 0.15
N SER A 354 12.82 4.80 0.06
CA SER A 354 12.59 5.99 -0.76
C SER A 354 12.85 5.77 -2.26
N ILE A 355 13.40 4.62 -2.66
CA ILE A 355 13.80 4.33 -4.05
C ILE A 355 12.70 3.56 -4.78
N ASN A 356 12.06 2.61 -4.10
CA ASN A 356 11.00 1.78 -4.68
C ASN A 356 9.68 2.07 -3.99
N ASP A 357 8.72 2.58 -4.76
CA ASP A 357 7.41 2.96 -4.27
C ASP A 357 6.50 1.78 -3.89
N SER A 358 6.72 0.58 -4.45
CA SER A 358 5.87 -0.59 -4.24
C SER A 358 6.15 -1.36 -2.95
N ASN A 359 7.28 -1.10 -2.29
CA ASN A 359 7.59 -1.67 -0.98
C ASN A 359 7.73 -0.53 0.01
N LEU A 360 7.09 -0.61 1.18
CA LEU A 360 7.31 0.41 2.22
C LEU A 360 8.74 0.35 2.77
N LEU A 361 9.26 -0.87 2.94
CA LEU A 361 10.53 -1.11 3.64
C LEU A 361 11.64 -1.60 2.72
N ILE A 362 12.88 -1.29 3.09
CA ILE A 362 14.07 -1.89 2.48
C ILE A 362 14.19 -3.35 2.94
N ASN A 363 14.73 -4.22 2.07
CA ASN A 363 14.93 -5.63 2.38
C ASN A 363 15.68 -5.85 3.71
N GLY A 364 15.01 -6.48 4.67
CA GLY A 364 15.54 -6.70 6.02
C GLY A 364 16.74 -7.65 6.07
N VAL A 365 16.84 -8.63 5.17
CA VAL A 365 17.97 -9.57 5.13
C VAL A 365 19.25 -8.84 4.75
N GLU A 366 19.21 -7.99 3.73
CA GLU A 366 20.35 -7.17 3.34
C GLU A 366 20.79 -6.22 4.45
N GLN A 367 19.82 -5.62 5.15
CA GLN A 367 20.11 -4.74 6.28
C GLN A 367 20.73 -5.49 7.47
N TRP A 368 20.27 -6.69 7.76
CA TRP A 368 20.84 -7.55 8.80
C TRP A 368 22.30 -7.93 8.48
N ILE A 369 22.55 -8.29 7.21
CA ILE A 369 23.91 -8.57 6.71
C ILE A 369 24.80 -7.33 6.84
N LYS A 370 24.31 -6.14 6.43
CA LYS A 370 25.04 -4.86 6.58
C LYS A 370 25.42 -4.58 8.04
N MET A 371 24.50 -4.79 8.97
CA MET A 371 24.78 -4.63 10.41
C MET A 371 25.89 -5.57 10.88
N ARG A 372 25.81 -6.86 10.52
CA ARG A 372 26.85 -7.86 10.88
C ARG A 372 28.21 -7.47 10.33
N TYR A 373 28.30 -7.03 9.07
CA TYR A 373 29.55 -6.56 8.50
C TYR A 373 30.12 -5.35 9.24
N LYS A 374 29.26 -4.39 9.61
CA LYS A 374 29.69 -3.21 10.38
C LYS A 374 30.26 -3.61 11.75
N ILE A 375 29.57 -4.48 12.47
CA ILE A 375 30.03 -5.03 13.76
C ILE A 375 31.39 -5.73 13.60
N SER A 376 31.53 -6.63 12.63
CA SER A 376 32.81 -7.32 12.39
C SER A 376 33.96 -6.37 12.03
N LYS A 377 33.69 -5.34 11.23
CA LYS A 377 34.69 -4.31 10.90
C LYS A 377 35.14 -3.58 12.16
N GLU A 378 34.23 -3.22 13.06
CA GLU A 378 34.59 -2.51 14.29
C GLU A 378 35.33 -3.39 15.30
N LEU A 379 34.98 -4.68 15.40
CA LEU A 379 35.69 -5.63 16.27
C LEU A 379 37.14 -5.86 15.86
N LYS A 380 37.52 -5.52 14.63
CA LYS A 380 38.91 -5.60 14.13
C LYS A 380 39.72 -4.32 14.41
N ILE A 381 39.08 -3.25 14.87
CA ILE A 381 39.79 -2.00 15.19
C ILE A 381 40.74 -2.25 16.36
N LYS A 382 41.99 -1.84 16.20
CA LYS A 382 43.01 -1.89 17.24
C LYS A 382 43.35 -0.49 17.75
N LYS A 383 43.79 -0.43 18.99
CA LYS A 383 44.41 0.74 19.63
C LYS A 383 45.89 0.82 19.24
N ASP A 384 46.55 1.94 19.55
CA ASP A 384 47.97 2.18 19.21
C ASP A 384 48.94 1.14 19.77
N ASN A 385 48.59 0.51 20.89
CA ASN A 385 49.36 -0.58 21.51
C ASN A 385 49.09 -1.97 20.89
N ASN A 386 48.47 -2.03 19.69
CA ASN A 386 48.11 -3.26 18.96
C ASN A 386 47.10 -4.18 19.69
N THR A 387 46.42 -3.69 20.73
CA THR A 387 45.30 -4.40 21.38
C THR A 387 43.99 -4.05 20.71
N PHE A 388 43.02 -4.97 20.68
CA PHE A 388 41.70 -4.69 20.11
C PHE A 388 40.96 -3.63 20.93
N LYS A 389 40.23 -2.75 20.23
CA LYS A 389 39.48 -1.67 20.86
C LYS A 389 38.37 -2.20 21.76
N TYR A 390 37.66 -3.23 21.27
CA TYR A 390 36.50 -3.84 21.91
C TYR A 390 36.79 -5.31 22.24
N SER A 391 36.55 -5.70 23.49
CA SER A 391 36.69 -7.09 23.96
C SER A 391 35.38 -7.69 24.47
N CYS A 392 34.27 -6.96 24.35
CA CYS A 392 32.98 -7.40 24.83
C CYS A 392 31.83 -6.89 23.95
N ILE A 393 30.76 -7.67 23.80
CA ILE A 393 29.49 -7.26 23.19
C ILE A 393 28.41 -7.37 24.26
N LEU A 394 27.71 -6.26 24.51
CA LEU A 394 26.43 -6.30 25.20
C LEU A 394 25.35 -6.60 24.16
N HIS A 395 24.66 -7.73 24.33
CA HIS A 395 23.47 -8.10 23.58
C HIS A 395 22.24 -7.90 24.47
N VAL A 396 21.33 -7.02 24.04
CA VAL A 396 20.06 -6.74 24.73
C VAL A 396 18.91 -7.17 23.84
N ASP A 397 17.96 -7.91 24.42
CA ASP A 397 16.70 -8.33 23.81
C ASP A 397 15.55 -7.72 24.63
N ILE A 398 14.46 -7.32 23.97
CA ILE A 398 13.31 -6.67 24.62
C ILE A 398 12.17 -7.68 24.78
N LEU A 399 11.60 -7.75 25.98
CA LEU A 399 10.54 -8.71 26.29
C LEU A 399 9.25 -8.38 25.54
N ASN A 400 8.76 -9.32 24.72
CA ASN A 400 7.49 -9.23 23.96
C ASN A 400 7.31 -7.86 23.29
N TYR A 401 8.34 -7.40 22.56
CA TYR A 401 8.46 -6.02 22.12
C TYR A 401 7.19 -5.46 21.47
N TYR A 402 6.71 -6.10 20.40
CA TYR A 402 5.52 -5.63 19.66
C TYR A 402 4.27 -5.53 20.53
N ASP A 403 4.10 -6.43 21.49
CA ASP A 403 2.91 -6.49 22.37
C ASP A 403 2.94 -5.39 23.45
N ASN A 404 4.13 -4.85 23.76
CA ASN A 404 4.38 -3.88 24.82
C ASN A 404 4.58 -2.44 24.31
N ILE A 405 4.51 -2.18 23.01
CA ILE A 405 4.57 -0.81 22.46
C ILE A 405 3.34 -0.03 22.97
N ASP A 406 3.58 1.04 23.74
CA ASP A 406 2.51 1.90 24.26
C ASP A 406 1.99 2.82 23.14
N LYS A 407 0.71 2.67 22.80
CA LYS A 407 0.09 3.38 21.68
C LYS A 407 0.06 4.90 21.91
N LYS A 408 -0.17 5.33 23.15
CA LYS A 408 -0.22 6.75 23.51
C LYS A 408 1.16 7.39 23.39
N LEU A 409 2.19 6.74 23.92
CA LEU A 409 3.56 7.23 23.83
C LEU A 409 4.06 7.24 22.37
N LEU A 410 3.67 6.26 21.55
CA LEU A 410 3.95 6.26 20.12
C LEU A 410 3.36 7.50 19.43
N VAL A 411 2.08 7.78 19.66
CA VAL A 411 1.38 8.95 19.11
C VAL A 411 2.03 10.26 19.59
N GLU A 412 2.39 10.36 20.87
CA GLU A 412 3.10 11.53 21.41
C GLU A 412 4.46 11.75 20.74
N LYS A 413 5.21 10.67 20.46
CA LYS A 413 6.49 10.74 19.73
C LYS A 413 6.28 11.20 18.30
N LEU A 414 5.28 10.68 17.60
CA LEU A 414 4.96 11.07 16.22
C LEU A 414 4.56 12.55 16.13
N LYS A 415 3.77 13.05 17.09
CA LYS A 415 3.38 14.48 17.13
C LYS A 415 4.58 15.42 17.22
N ARG A 416 5.71 14.99 17.80
CA ARG A 416 6.94 15.81 17.90
C ARG A 416 7.70 15.95 16.58
N ILE A 417 7.44 15.08 15.60
CA ILE A 417 8.10 15.11 14.28
C ILE A 417 7.15 15.57 13.16
N ALA A 418 5.90 15.91 13.48
CA ALA A 418 4.97 16.47 12.51
C ALA A 418 5.43 17.87 12.07
N ILE A 419 5.43 18.12 10.76
CA ILE A 419 5.94 19.38 10.17
C ILE A 419 4.85 20.21 9.48
N ASN A 420 3.66 19.65 9.28
CA ASN A 420 2.53 20.30 8.64
C ASN A 420 1.20 19.82 9.27
N GLU A 421 0.09 20.48 8.92
CA GLU A 421 -1.24 20.15 9.43
C GLU A 421 -1.70 18.75 9.02
N ASN A 422 -1.40 18.33 7.79
CA ASN A 422 -1.77 16.98 7.32
C ASN A 422 -1.14 15.89 8.18
N HIS A 423 0.13 16.02 8.58
CA HIS A 423 0.78 15.06 9.48
C HIS A 423 0.07 15.00 10.82
N VAL A 424 -0.38 16.14 11.37
CA VAL A 424 -1.14 16.16 12.63
C VAL A 424 -2.47 15.44 12.48
N ASN A 425 -3.20 15.68 11.39
CA ASN A 425 -4.46 15.00 11.09
C ASN A 425 -4.26 13.49 10.89
N THR A 426 -3.25 13.09 10.13
CA THR A 426 -2.85 11.69 9.92
C THR A 426 -2.48 10.99 11.23
N ILE A 427 -1.77 11.67 12.14
CA ILE A 427 -1.43 11.10 13.46
C ILE A 427 -2.67 10.97 14.35
N ASN A 428 -3.62 11.91 14.28
CA ASN A 428 -4.89 11.78 15.00
C ASN A 428 -5.72 10.62 14.45
N LEU A 429 -5.75 10.44 13.12
CA LEU A 429 -6.37 9.28 12.48
C LEU A 429 -5.67 7.97 12.89
N LEU A 430 -4.34 7.93 12.94
CA LEU A 430 -3.58 6.79 13.44
C LEU A 430 -3.96 6.46 14.89
N ASN A 431 -4.08 7.47 15.76
CA ASN A 431 -4.47 7.28 17.15
C ASN A 431 -5.86 6.62 17.25
N ASN A 432 -6.83 7.11 16.48
CA ASN A 432 -8.17 6.53 16.44
C ASN A 432 -8.13 5.10 15.90
N PHE A 433 -7.43 4.87 14.79
CA PHE A 433 -7.22 3.53 14.21
C PHE A 433 -6.64 2.56 15.24
N LEU A 434 -5.60 2.97 15.96
CA LEU A 434 -4.92 2.14 16.97
C LEU A 434 -5.83 1.81 18.17
N HIS A 435 -6.80 2.66 18.49
CA HIS A 435 -7.80 2.39 19.52
C HIS A 435 -8.96 1.51 19.01
N ASP A 436 -9.37 1.69 17.76
CA ASP A 436 -10.49 0.96 17.16
C ASP A 436 -10.13 -0.50 16.83
N TYR A 437 -8.93 -0.78 16.30
CA TYR A 437 -8.56 -2.14 15.89
C TYR A 437 -8.39 -3.11 17.08
N SER A 438 -8.08 -2.60 18.28
CA SER A 438 -7.83 -3.42 19.47
C SER A 438 -8.02 -2.61 20.75
N ASP A 439 -8.82 -3.17 21.68
CA ASP A 439 -9.11 -2.58 22.99
C ASP A 439 -7.87 -2.51 23.92
N LYS A 440 -6.74 -3.15 23.53
CA LYS A 440 -5.49 -3.09 24.31
C LYS A 440 -4.88 -1.69 24.22
N SER A 441 -4.38 -1.17 25.35
CA SER A 441 -3.63 0.11 25.37
C SER A 441 -2.24 0.02 24.75
N CYS A 442 -1.70 -1.19 24.66
CA CYS A 442 -0.40 -1.49 24.05
C CYS A 442 -0.53 -2.52 22.93
N GLY A 443 0.47 -2.58 22.07
CA GLY A 443 0.54 -3.51 20.96
C GLY A 443 0.44 -2.82 19.60
N LEU A 444 1.12 -3.41 18.61
CA LEU A 444 0.90 -3.15 17.18
C LEU A 444 0.62 -4.47 16.44
N PRO A 445 -0.13 -4.46 15.32
CA PRO A 445 -0.29 -5.65 14.48
C PRO A 445 1.08 -6.22 14.06
N GLN A 446 1.32 -7.51 14.30
CA GLN A 446 2.56 -8.18 13.90
C GLN A 446 2.48 -8.64 12.43
N ASN A 447 3.63 -8.81 11.78
CA ASN A 447 3.76 -9.19 10.36
C ASN A 447 3.09 -8.19 9.41
N ASN A 448 3.37 -6.91 9.65
CA ASN A 448 2.89 -5.79 8.85
C ASN A 448 4.00 -4.73 8.77
N ASP A 449 4.36 -4.32 7.56
CA ASP A 449 5.43 -3.37 7.27
C ASP A 449 5.20 -2.00 7.92
N ALA A 450 3.95 -1.53 7.93
CA ALA A 450 3.59 -0.26 8.55
C ALA A 450 3.83 -0.30 10.07
N SER A 451 3.43 -1.38 10.74
CA SER A 451 3.77 -1.62 12.15
C SER A 451 5.26 -1.74 12.38
N ALA A 452 6.01 -2.37 11.48
CA ALA A 452 7.44 -2.55 11.64
C ALA A 452 8.21 -1.22 11.55
N LEU A 453 7.79 -0.29 10.68
CA LEU A 453 8.34 1.07 10.65
C LEU A 453 8.05 1.84 11.94
N LEU A 454 6.79 1.81 12.41
CA LEU A 454 6.37 2.45 13.66
C LEU A 454 7.10 1.87 14.88
N ALA A 455 7.29 0.55 14.90
CA ALA A 455 8.06 -0.13 15.93
C ALA A 455 9.53 0.28 15.88
N THR A 456 10.15 0.41 14.71
CA THR A 456 11.50 0.95 14.61
C THR A 456 11.60 2.38 15.13
N PHE A 457 10.61 3.24 14.84
CA PHE A 457 10.54 4.62 15.30
C PHE A 457 10.34 4.76 16.82
N TYR A 458 9.54 3.89 17.44
CA TYR A 458 9.25 3.95 18.87
C TYR A 458 10.51 3.98 19.75
N LEU A 459 11.52 3.18 19.37
CA LEU A 459 12.83 3.08 20.01
C LEU A 459 13.80 4.22 19.67
N ASN A 460 13.45 5.14 18.77
CA ASN A 460 14.35 6.21 18.33
C ASN A 460 14.90 7.05 19.50
N GLN A 461 14.09 7.28 20.54
CA GLN A 461 14.57 7.95 21.76
C GLN A 461 15.72 7.18 22.43
N VAL A 462 15.60 5.87 22.52
CA VAL A 462 16.63 5.00 23.11
C VAL A 462 17.87 5.02 22.23
N ASP A 463 17.69 4.99 20.90
CA ASP A 463 18.78 5.02 19.93
C ASP A 463 19.61 6.30 20.04
N VAL A 464 18.95 7.46 19.98
CA VAL A 464 19.59 8.78 20.11
C VAL A 464 20.27 8.92 21.47
N PHE A 465 19.61 8.48 22.54
CA PHE A 465 20.20 8.49 23.88
C PHE A 465 21.47 7.65 23.95
N MET A 466 21.45 6.42 23.42
CA MET A 466 22.61 5.53 23.47
C MET A 466 23.72 6.00 22.53
N GLN A 467 23.40 6.58 21.36
CA GLN A 467 24.38 7.13 20.43
C GLN A 467 25.19 8.28 21.06
N ASN A 468 24.57 9.08 21.93
CA ASN A 468 25.26 10.14 22.69
C ASN A 468 26.25 9.58 23.74
N HIS A 469 26.10 8.32 24.13
CA HIS A 469 27.01 7.66 25.07
C HIS A 469 28.07 6.79 24.38
N THR A 470 27.73 6.18 23.24
CA THR A 470 28.65 5.35 22.46
C THR A 470 28.26 5.31 20.98
N GLN A 471 29.24 5.48 20.10
CA GLN A 471 29.04 5.38 18.65
C GLN A 471 28.94 3.93 18.15
N SER A 472 29.30 2.94 18.99
CA SER A 472 29.24 1.51 18.66
C SER A 472 27.96 0.83 19.16
N TYR A 473 26.85 1.59 19.09
CA TYR A 473 25.49 1.11 19.29
C TYR A 473 24.90 0.67 17.95
N TYR A 474 24.28 -0.51 17.90
CA TYR A 474 23.68 -1.10 16.70
C TYR A 474 22.34 -1.75 17.04
N ARG A 475 21.32 -1.54 16.20
CA ARG A 475 19.99 -2.12 16.43
C ARG A 475 19.36 -2.71 15.18
N PHE A 476 18.76 -3.89 15.34
CA PHE A 476 17.89 -4.54 14.38
C PHE A 476 16.56 -4.94 15.04
N VAL A 477 15.50 -4.15 14.83
CA VAL A 477 14.22 -4.26 15.53
C VAL A 477 14.43 -4.12 17.04
N ASP A 478 14.26 -5.18 17.81
CA ASP A 478 14.43 -5.29 19.26
C ASP A 478 15.79 -5.90 19.66
N ASP A 479 16.56 -6.44 18.71
CA ASP A 479 17.92 -6.93 18.94
C ASP A 479 18.91 -5.76 18.92
N ILE A 480 19.46 -5.44 20.10
CA ILE A 480 20.41 -4.36 20.31
C ILE A 480 21.79 -4.95 20.63
N LYS A 481 22.82 -4.49 19.90
CA LYS A 481 24.22 -4.84 20.14
C LYS A 481 25.03 -3.58 20.45
N ILE A 482 25.83 -3.62 21.51
CA ILE A 482 26.75 -2.53 21.87
C ILE A 482 28.15 -3.09 22.03
N LEU A 483 29.11 -2.59 21.24
CA LEU A 483 30.51 -2.99 21.37
C LEU A 483 31.15 -2.23 22.53
N CYS A 484 31.75 -2.97 23.45
CA CYS A 484 32.29 -2.47 24.71
C CYS A 484 33.78 -2.80 24.81
N ILE A 485 34.53 -1.90 25.41
CA ILE A 485 35.97 -2.04 25.68
C ILE A 485 36.18 -3.24 26.61
N ASP A 486 35.34 -3.38 27.63
CA ASP A 486 35.36 -4.49 28.59
C ASP A 486 33.95 -4.74 29.18
N LYS A 487 33.86 -5.74 30.07
CA LYS A 487 32.61 -6.10 30.74
C LYS A 487 32.07 -5.05 31.71
N TYR A 488 32.91 -4.15 32.23
CA TYR A 488 32.47 -3.10 33.15
C TYR A 488 31.75 -1.99 32.39
N GLU A 489 32.26 -1.65 31.21
CA GLU A 489 31.59 -0.75 30.29
C GLU A 489 30.25 -1.35 29.81
N ALA A 490 30.23 -2.65 29.49
CA ALA A 490 28.98 -3.35 29.16
C ALA A 490 27.93 -3.25 30.29
N ARG A 491 28.32 -3.43 31.55
CA ARG A 491 27.42 -3.25 32.72
C ARG A 491 26.91 -1.81 32.85
N LYS A 492 27.78 -0.82 32.59
CA LYS A 492 27.40 0.60 32.57
C LYS A 492 26.33 0.85 31.50
N TYR A 493 26.56 0.39 30.26
CA TYR A 493 25.59 0.58 29.18
C TYR A 493 24.29 -0.19 29.40
N LEU A 494 24.34 -1.40 29.96
CA LEU A 494 23.14 -2.16 30.34
C LEU A 494 22.28 -1.38 31.35
N THR A 495 22.91 -0.76 32.35
CA THR A 495 22.19 0.06 33.34
C THR A 495 21.55 1.30 32.69
N LEU A 496 22.25 1.93 31.74
CA LEU A 496 21.77 3.12 31.04
C LEU A 496 20.58 2.78 30.13
N ILE A 497 20.71 1.75 29.29
CA ILE A 497 19.67 1.37 28.34
C ILE A 497 18.43 0.82 29.06
N GLU A 498 18.58 0.08 30.16
CA GLU A 498 17.45 -0.42 30.94
C GLU A 498 16.62 0.74 31.53
N LYS A 499 17.28 1.80 32.02
CA LYS A 499 16.58 3.00 32.51
C LYS A 499 15.80 3.70 31.40
N GLU A 500 16.37 3.84 30.22
CA GLU A 500 15.68 4.49 29.09
C GLU A 500 14.57 3.61 28.50
N LEU A 501 14.74 2.29 28.45
CA LEU A 501 13.67 1.36 28.06
C LEU A 501 12.48 1.46 29.03
N LYS A 502 12.74 1.57 30.34
CA LYS A 502 11.67 1.81 31.35
C LYS A 502 10.93 3.12 31.12
N ARG A 503 11.62 4.19 30.67
CA ARG A 503 10.97 5.46 30.27
C ARG A 503 10.09 5.31 29.02
N CYS A 504 10.33 4.27 28.23
CA CYS A 504 9.50 3.89 27.09
C CYS A 504 8.49 2.77 27.42
N HIS A 505 8.25 2.47 28.71
CA HIS A 505 7.36 1.39 29.17
C HIS A 505 7.77 -0.02 28.68
N LEU A 506 9.04 -0.21 28.36
CA LEU A 506 9.60 -1.49 27.92
C LEU A 506 10.48 -2.11 29.00
N SER A 507 10.67 -3.42 28.91
CA SER A 507 11.54 -4.18 29.80
C SER A 507 12.50 -5.07 29.01
N VAL A 508 13.72 -5.22 29.51
CA VAL A 508 14.70 -6.15 28.96
C VAL A 508 14.27 -7.58 29.20
N ASN A 509 14.54 -8.45 28.24
CA ASN A 509 14.42 -9.89 28.41
C ASN A 509 15.68 -10.43 29.09
N SER A 510 15.61 -10.64 30.40
CA SER A 510 16.77 -11.01 31.22
C SER A 510 17.38 -12.37 30.84
N GLN A 511 16.61 -13.29 30.27
CA GLN A 511 17.10 -14.60 29.84
C GLN A 511 17.92 -14.53 28.54
N LYS A 512 17.58 -13.60 27.64
CA LYS A 512 18.24 -13.45 26.34
C LYS A 512 19.31 -12.35 26.32
N THR A 513 19.22 -11.39 27.24
CA THR A 513 20.21 -10.33 27.41
C THR A 513 21.49 -10.91 27.98
N LYS A 514 22.61 -10.72 27.27
CA LYS A 514 23.90 -11.36 27.58
C LYS A 514 25.05 -10.38 27.42
N ILE A 515 26.01 -10.45 28.33
CA ILE A 515 27.33 -9.82 28.19
C ILE A 515 28.26 -10.89 27.64
N ILE A 516 28.71 -10.71 26.41
CA ILE A 516 29.50 -11.69 25.67
C ILE A 516 30.95 -11.22 25.65
N GLU A 517 31.87 -12.01 26.18
CA GLU A 517 33.32 -11.74 26.09
C GLU A 517 33.87 -12.21 24.74
N ILE A 518 34.78 -11.43 24.15
CA ILE A 518 35.39 -11.69 22.85
C ILE A 518 36.87 -12.00 23.02
N LEU A 519 37.26 -13.22 22.68
CA LEU A 519 38.65 -13.70 22.81
C LEU A 519 39.33 -13.80 21.44
N ASP A 520 40.66 -13.69 21.48
CA ASP A 520 41.53 -13.98 20.33
C ASP A 520 41.75 -15.51 20.23
N ASP A 521 42.02 -16.03 19.03
CA ASP A 521 41.99 -17.47 18.69
C ASP A 521 43.06 -18.36 19.37
N ASN A 522 43.73 -17.88 20.40
CA ASN A 522 44.74 -18.62 21.14
C ASN A 522 44.18 -19.10 22.48
N LYS A 523 43.30 -20.12 22.44
CA LYS A 523 43.18 -21.16 23.48
C LYS A 523 42.20 -22.26 23.05
N THR A 524 42.76 -23.45 22.88
CA THR A 524 42.04 -24.72 22.81
C THR A 524 41.30 -25.00 24.11
N GLY A 525 40.02 -25.35 24.00
CA GLY A 525 39.31 -26.15 25.00
C GLY A 525 38.53 -25.36 26.05
N THR A 526 37.31 -24.94 25.71
CA THR A 526 36.04 -25.22 26.42
C THR A 526 34.95 -24.31 25.84
N ASN A 527 33.77 -24.86 25.49
CA ASN A 527 32.57 -24.07 25.21
C ASN A 527 32.14 -23.39 26.52
N LEU A 528 32.67 -22.19 26.77
CA LEU A 528 32.27 -21.37 27.91
C LEU A 528 31.03 -20.56 27.52
N GLU A 529 30.03 -20.55 28.39
CA GLU A 529 28.83 -19.74 28.18
C GLU A 529 29.20 -18.25 28.04
N ASN A 530 28.63 -17.57 27.05
CA ASN A 530 28.83 -16.15 26.77
C ASN A 530 30.26 -15.75 26.37
N VAL A 531 31.00 -16.65 25.74
CA VAL A 531 32.29 -16.35 25.10
C VAL A 531 32.18 -16.59 23.60
N LEU A 532 32.67 -15.66 22.79
CA LEU A 532 32.83 -15.83 21.34
C LEU A 532 34.27 -15.54 20.94
N TYR A 533 34.75 -16.24 19.91
CA TYR A 533 36.07 -15.99 19.33
C TYR A 533 35.97 -14.97 18.20
N ARG A 534 37.02 -14.14 18.02
CA ARG A 534 37.04 -13.16 16.92
C ARG A 534 36.89 -13.83 15.55
N THR A 535 37.41 -15.05 15.35
CA THR A 535 37.21 -15.85 14.12
C THR A 535 35.76 -16.06 13.72
N GLU A 536 34.85 -16.16 14.68
CA GLU A 536 33.41 -16.32 14.42
C GLU A 536 32.83 -15.09 13.71
N PHE A 537 33.45 -13.91 13.90
CA PHE A 537 33.11 -12.68 13.19
C PHE A 537 33.92 -12.48 11.91
N HIS A 538 34.96 -13.29 11.66
CA HIS A 538 35.71 -13.30 10.40
C HIS A 538 34.96 -14.05 9.29
N ASN A 539 34.21 -15.11 9.62
CA ASN A 539 33.44 -15.94 8.69
C ASN A 539 31.94 -15.60 8.67
N ILE A 540 31.56 -14.32 8.71
CA ILE A 540 30.15 -13.90 8.58
C ILE A 540 29.52 -14.40 7.28
N TYR A 541 30.35 -14.53 6.24
CA TYR A 541 29.99 -15.01 4.92
C TYR A 541 30.27 -16.51 4.84
N ASN A 542 29.21 -17.32 4.85
CA ASN A 542 29.31 -18.74 4.52
C ASN A 542 29.31 -18.86 2.99
N SER A 543 30.50 -19.08 2.41
CA SER A 543 30.68 -19.10 0.95
C SER A 543 29.83 -20.16 0.26
N GLU A 544 29.61 -21.31 0.90
CA GLU A 544 28.78 -22.39 0.35
C GLU A 544 27.31 -21.99 0.35
N LEU A 545 26.77 -21.52 1.49
CA LEU A 545 25.37 -21.07 1.56
C LEU A 545 25.10 -19.88 0.63
N GLU A 546 26.03 -18.94 0.53
CA GLU A 546 25.90 -17.79 -0.36
C GLU A 546 26.06 -18.19 -1.82
N LYS A 547 26.93 -19.16 -2.14
CA LYS A 547 26.99 -19.78 -3.48
C LYS A 547 25.63 -20.38 -3.83
N VAL A 548 25.01 -21.16 -2.93
CA VAL A 548 23.67 -21.73 -3.17
C VAL A 548 22.61 -20.65 -3.41
N LYS A 549 22.61 -19.57 -2.61
CA LYS A 549 21.67 -18.43 -2.80
C LYS A 549 21.89 -17.66 -4.10
N VAL A 550 23.13 -17.47 -4.51
CA VAL A 550 23.47 -16.79 -5.77
C VAL A 550 23.08 -17.66 -6.96
N LEU A 551 23.43 -18.95 -6.89
CA LEU A 551 23.09 -19.92 -7.92
C LEU A 551 21.57 -20.09 -8.08
N SER A 552 20.80 -20.08 -6.98
CA SER A 552 19.34 -20.19 -7.03
C SER A 552 18.67 -19.01 -7.73
N LYS A 553 19.29 -17.82 -7.70
CA LYS A 553 18.83 -16.62 -8.38
C LYS A 553 19.42 -16.44 -9.79
N SER A 554 20.22 -17.40 -10.26
CA SER A 554 20.88 -17.31 -11.57
C SER A 554 19.88 -17.45 -12.71
N ILE A 555 20.10 -16.73 -13.82
CA ILE A 555 19.33 -16.94 -15.06
C ILE A 555 19.64 -18.32 -15.66
N ASN A 556 20.87 -18.82 -15.45
CA ASN A 556 21.33 -20.10 -15.99
C ASN A 556 20.62 -21.28 -15.30
N TYR A 557 20.01 -22.15 -16.11
CA TYR A 557 19.29 -23.34 -15.63
C TYR A 557 20.18 -24.29 -14.82
N GLN A 558 21.41 -24.56 -15.28
CA GLN A 558 22.31 -25.53 -14.64
C GLN A 558 22.77 -25.05 -13.26
N ASN A 559 23.02 -23.75 -13.13
CA ASN A 559 23.32 -23.12 -11.83
C ASN A 559 22.15 -23.27 -10.86
N ARG A 560 20.92 -22.99 -11.31
CA ARG A 560 19.71 -23.18 -10.51
C ARG A 560 19.50 -24.65 -10.14
N ASN A 561 19.79 -25.58 -11.05
CA ASN A 561 19.73 -27.02 -10.78
C ASN A 561 20.77 -27.46 -9.74
N GLU A 562 22.00 -26.95 -9.80
CA GLU A 562 23.03 -27.19 -8.76
C GLU A 562 22.55 -26.67 -7.39
N ALA A 563 21.98 -25.46 -7.35
CA ALA A 563 21.41 -24.89 -6.12
C ALA A 563 20.26 -25.74 -5.57
N PHE A 564 19.41 -26.31 -6.43
CA PHE A 564 18.31 -27.19 -6.03
C PHE A 564 18.83 -28.44 -5.32
N HIS A 565 19.80 -29.14 -5.90
CA HIS A 565 20.39 -30.33 -5.27
C HIS A 565 21.13 -29.99 -3.97
N ALA A 566 21.84 -28.86 -3.92
CA ALA A 566 22.48 -28.38 -2.71
C ALA A 566 21.45 -28.05 -1.61
N ALA A 567 20.29 -27.49 -1.98
CA ALA A 567 19.21 -27.23 -1.04
C ALA A 567 18.56 -28.52 -0.51
N ILE A 568 18.40 -29.56 -1.33
CA ILE A 568 17.93 -30.88 -0.88
C ILE A 568 18.91 -31.49 0.13
N LYS A 569 20.21 -31.42 -0.16
CA LYS A 569 21.24 -31.90 0.75
C LYS A 569 21.21 -31.12 2.08
N LEU A 570 21.10 -29.80 2.00
CA LEU A 570 20.98 -28.94 3.18
C LEU A 570 19.71 -29.27 3.99
N LEU A 571 18.59 -29.59 3.32
CA LEU A 571 17.38 -30.06 3.98
C LEU A 571 17.62 -31.39 4.72
N ASP A 572 18.18 -32.41 4.05
CA ASP A 572 18.41 -33.73 4.64
C ASP A 572 19.40 -33.68 5.82
N GLU A 573 20.41 -32.81 5.77
CA GLU A 573 21.42 -32.62 6.84
C GLU A 573 20.88 -31.88 8.06
N ASN A 574 19.86 -31.03 7.88
CA ASN A 574 19.33 -30.19 8.96
C ASN A 574 17.95 -30.66 9.44
N ILE A 575 17.33 -31.67 8.81
CA ILE A 575 16.05 -32.21 9.24
C ILE A 575 16.22 -33.43 10.16
N ASN A 576 16.31 -33.14 11.46
CA ASN A 576 16.30 -34.18 12.48
C ASN A 576 14.87 -34.52 12.91
N VAL A 577 14.59 -35.78 13.25
CA VAL A 577 13.29 -36.15 13.85
C VAL A 577 13.28 -35.83 15.36
N ASP A 578 14.46 -35.62 15.96
CA ASP A 578 14.63 -35.42 17.40
C ASP A 578 14.73 -33.93 17.78
N GLU A 579 14.41 -33.57 19.04
CA GLU A 579 14.26 -32.18 19.56
C GLU A 579 15.56 -31.35 19.68
N ASN A 580 16.74 -31.91 19.38
CA ASN A 580 18.03 -31.24 19.60
C ASN A 580 18.49 -30.41 18.39
N GLU A 581 17.74 -29.37 18.03
CA GLU A 581 18.18 -28.40 17.00
C GLU A 581 18.77 -27.13 17.62
N ASN A 582 19.91 -26.68 17.06
CA ASN A 582 20.44 -25.36 17.35
C ASN A 582 19.87 -24.29 16.38
N ASP A 583 20.01 -23.00 16.74
CA ASP A 583 19.49 -21.88 15.94
C ASP A 583 20.00 -21.86 14.48
N GLU A 584 21.21 -22.40 14.24
CA GLU A 584 21.79 -22.46 12.90
C GLU A 584 21.10 -23.51 12.03
N GLN A 585 20.81 -24.70 12.60
CA GLN A 585 20.08 -25.76 11.92
C GLN A 585 18.67 -25.31 11.52
N SER A 586 17.91 -24.68 12.41
CA SER A 586 16.56 -24.20 12.09
C SER A 586 16.56 -23.11 11.01
N ARG A 587 17.61 -22.26 10.96
CA ARG A 587 17.80 -21.28 9.87
C ARG A 587 18.12 -21.94 8.54
N ASN A 588 19.02 -22.93 8.55
CA ASN A 588 19.39 -23.69 7.36
C ASN A 588 18.21 -24.49 6.80
N LEU A 589 17.41 -25.11 7.68
CA LEU A 589 16.16 -25.80 7.33
C LEU A 589 15.15 -24.86 6.67
N SER A 590 14.95 -23.67 7.24
CA SER A 590 14.04 -22.67 6.67
C SER A 590 14.54 -22.16 5.31
N LEU A 591 15.85 -21.95 5.18
CA LEU A 591 16.49 -21.53 3.93
C LEU A 591 16.39 -22.60 2.85
N SER A 592 16.66 -23.88 3.17
CA SER A 592 16.59 -24.98 2.22
C SER A 592 15.18 -25.15 1.67
N LEU A 593 14.15 -25.15 2.54
CA LEU A 593 12.76 -25.24 2.12
C LEU A 593 12.37 -24.06 1.21
N ARG A 594 12.80 -22.83 1.54
CA ARG A 594 12.54 -21.66 0.70
C ARG A 594 13.18 -21.77 -0.68
N ILE A 595 14.44 -22.19 -0.75
CA ILE A 595 15.13 -22.36 -2.04
C ILE A 595 14.47 -23.48 -2.87
N ILE A 596 14.08 -24.58 -2.25
CA ILE A 596 13.35 -25.68 -2.92
C ILE A 596 12.01 -25.17 -3.47
N GLU A 597 11.25 -24.41 -2.68
CA GLU A 597 10.00 -23.79 -3.11
C GLU A 597 10.21 -22.84 -4.30
N ASP A 598 11.13 -21.87 -4.16
CA ASP A 598 11.39 -20.84 -5.18
C ASP A 598 11.81 -21.49 -6.51
N LEU A 599 12.74 -22.45 -6.47
CA LEU A 599 13.21 -23.15 -7.66
C LEU A 599 12.15 -24.09 -8.25
N GLY A 600 11.34 -24.71 -7.40
CA GLY A 600 10.23 -25.54 -7.82
C GLY A 600 9.18 -24.76 -8.59
N ARG A 601 8.84 -23.54 -8.15
CA ARG A 601 7.93 -22.62 -8.87
C ARG A 601 8.44 -22.25 -10.25
N SER A 602 9.74 -21.97 -10.37
CA SER A 602 10.39 -21.68 -11.65
C SER A 602 10.60 -22.94 -12.54
N LYS A 603 9.91 -24.05 -12.22
CA LYS A 603 9.94 -25.34 -12.95
C LYS A 603 11.33 -25.94 -13.12
N ILE A 604 12.28 -25.63 -12.22
CA ILE A 604 13.57 -26.30 -12.17
C ILE A 604 13.33 -27.76 -11.79
N HIS A 605 13.80 -28.68 -12.62
CA HIS A 605 13.32 -30.07 -12.64
C HIS A 605 13.43 -30.77 -11.28
N PHE A 606 12.27 -31.23 -10.79
CA PHE A 606 12.14 -32.30 -9.80
C PHE A 606 12.56 -33.67 -10.34
N LEU A 607 12.69 -33.82 -11.67
CA LEU A 607 12.71 -35.10 -12.39
C LEU A 607 14.05 -35.85 -12.39
N THR A 608 15.17 -35.18 -12.10
CA THR A 608 16.50 -35.82 -12.09
C THR A 608 16.82 -36.55 -10.79
N ASP A 609 16.14 -36.22 -9.68
CA ASP A 609 16.32 -36.89 -8.38
C ASP A 609 15.06 -36.82 -7.48
N LYS A 610 13.90 -37.22 -8.03
CA LYS A 610 12.62 -37.30 -7.27
C LYS A 610 12.79 -38.10 -5.97
N ASN A 611 13.64 -39.13 -5.99
CA ASN A 611 13.85 -40.02 -4.85
C ASN A 611 14.51 -39.31 -3.65
N ALA A 612 15.60 -38.57 -3.85
CA ALA A 612 16.28 -37.88 -2.73
C ALA A 612 15.40 -36.77 -2.14
N LEU A 613 14.69 -36.03 -3.00
CA LEU A 613 13.74 -35.03 -2.54
C LEU A 613 12.60 -35.66 -1.76
N PHE A 614 11.90 -36.68 -2.32
CA PHE A 614 10.76 -37.29 -1.66
C PHE A 614 11.15 -37.93 -0.33
N LYS A 615 12.34 -38.53 -0.25
CA LYS A 615 12.90 -39.02 1.01
C LYS A 615 13.00 -37.90 2.05
N SER A 616 13.56 -36.75 1.67
CA SER A 616 13.75 -35.60 2.57
C SER A 616 12.41 -34.95 2.97
N LEU A 617 11.47 -34.83 2.01
CA LEU A 617 10.13 -34.29 2.26
C LEU A 617 9.29 -35.24 3.12
N LYS A 618 9.41 -36.56 2.98
CA LYS A 618 8.72 -37.53 3.86
C LYS A 618 9.17 -37.38 5.31
N LYS A 619 10.47 -37.26 5.55
CA LYS A 619 11.01 -36.92 6.88
C LYS A 619 10.44 -35.59 7.40
N ALA A 620 10.27 -34.61 6.51
CA ALA A 620 9.68 -33.33 6.88
C ALA A 620 8.20 -33.44 7.28
N VAL A 621 7.40 -34.16 6.49
CA VAL A 621 5.99 -34.41 6.78
C VAL A 621 5.83 -35.17 8.10
N SER A 622 6.65 -36.20 8.33
CA SER A 622 6.60 -36.96 9.58
C SER A 622 6.95 -36.12 10.81
N SER A 623 7.80 -35.11 10.65
CA SER A 623 8.20 -34.19 11.72
C SER A 623 7.17 -33.10 12.03
N LEU A 624 6.07 -32.96 11.27
CA LEU A 624 5.11 -31.86 11.45
C LEU A 624 4.40 -31.88 12.82
N LYS A 625 4.37 -33.02 13.50
CA LYS A 625 3.86 -33.16 14.87
C LYS A 625 4.73 -32.38 15.86
N ASP A 626 6.04 -32.41 15.64
CA ASP A 626 7.04 -31.82 16.54
C ASP A 626 7.53 -30.46 16.03
N LYS A 627 7.34 -30.16 14.73
CA LYS A 627 7.80 -28.95 14.05
C LYS A 627 6.67 -28.19 13.36
N PRO A 628 5.73 -27.63 14.11
CA PRO A 628 4.55 -26.99 13.50
C PRO A 628 4.88 -25.75 12.64
N TRP A 629 6.01 -25.07 12.89
CA TRP A 629 6.40 -23.85 12.17
C TRP A 629 6.82 -24.09 10.71
N ILE A 630 7.27 -25.30 10.32
CA ILE A 630 7.66 -25.58 8.93
C ILE A 630 6.46 -25.91 8.02
N THR A 631 5.26 -26.09 8.59
CA THR A 631 4.06 -26.59 7.88
C THR A 631 3.74 -25.77 6.62
N TYR A 632 3.82 -24.45 6.69
CA TYR A 632 3.51 -23.56 5.56
C TYR A 632 4.45 -23.78 4.37
N GLN A 633 5.77 -23.69 4.61
CA GLN A 633 6.75 -23.86 3.54
C GLN A 633 6.67 -25.27 2.95
N LEU A 634 6.46 -26.28 3.80
CA LEU A 634 6.32 -27.66 3.33
C LEU A 634 5.07 -27.85 2.47
N CYS A 635 3.92 -27.32 2.89
CA CYS A 635 2.69 -27.41 2.10
C CYS A 635 2.83 -26.72 0.74
N LYS A 636 3.54 -25.59 0.67
CA LYS A 636 3.86 -24.91 -0.60
C LYS A 636 4.73 -25.74 -1.53
N ILE A 637 5.72 -26.47 -1.00
CA ILE A 637 6.53 -27.39 -1.82
C ILE A 637 5.66 -28.55 -2.31
N LEU A 638 4.84 -29.13 -1.42
CA LEU A 638 3.94 -30.24 -1.77
C LEU A 638 2.86 -29.84 -2.77
N SER A 639 2.44 -28.58 -2.81
CA SER A 639 1.49 -28.09 -3.82
C SER A 639 2.06 -27.98 -5.23
N LEU A 640 3.38 -28.04 -5.38
CA LEU A 640 4.08 -28.04 -6.67
C LEU A 640 4.23 -29.46 -7.26
N LEU A 641 3.90 -30.51 -6.49
CA LEU A 641 4.00 -31.89 -6.93
C LEU A 641 2.80 -32.29 -7.81
N GLU A 642 3.06 -33.18 -8.76
CA GLU A 642 2.01 -33.83 -9.57
C GLU A 642 1.05 -34.62 -8.67
N ASP A 643 -0.25 -34.63 -9.02
CA ASP A 643 -1.32 -35.24 -8.22
C ASP A 643 -1.03 -36.70 -7.82
N GLU A 644 -0.50 -37.51 -8.75
CA GLU A 644 -0.15 -38.92 -8.47
C GLU A 644 0.99 -39.06 -7.46
N ASP A 645 2.03 -38.24 -7.60
CA ASP A 645 3.18 -38.23 -6.69
C ASP A 645 2.74 -37.80 -5.29
N PHE A 646 1.91 -36.76 -5.19
CA PHE A 646 1.36 -36.29 -3.92
C PHE A 646 0.54 -37.38 -3.22
N ARG A 647 -0.43 -37.98 -3.95
CA ARG A 647 -1.33 -39.01 -3.43
C ARG A 647 -0.58 -40.25 -2.95
N THR A 648 0.40 -40.70 -3.73
CA THR A 648 1.14 -41.93 -3.42
C THR A 648 2.09 -41.75 -2.24
N ASN A 649 2.69 -40.57 -2.09
CA ASN A 649 3.83 -40.39 -1.18
C ASN A 649 3.52 -39.63 0.11
N PHE A 650 2.49 -38.77 0.14
CA PHE A 650 2.29 -37.81 1.25
C PHE A 650 0.85 -37.76 1.78
N PHE A 651 -0.15 -38.12 0.97
CA PHE A 651 -1.56 -37.95 1.34
C PHE A 651 -1.97 -38.70 2.62
N GLU A 652 -1.66 -39.99 2.73
CA GLU A 652 -2.10 -40.81 3.88
C GLU A 652 -1.56 -40.27 5.21
N GLU A 653 -0.31 -39.80 5.24
CA GLU A 653 0.28 -39.24 6.45
C GLU A 653 -0.38 -37.91 6.85
N LEU A 654 -0.66 -37.04 5.88
CA LEU A 654 -1.39 -35.79 6.12
C LEU A 654 -2.85 -36.02 6.53
N LYS A 655 -3.52 -37.02 5.94
CA LYS A 655 -4.87 -37.43 6.31
C LYS A 655 -4.93 -37.87 7.77
N ILE A 656 -4.01 -38.76 8.18
CA ILE A 656 -3.90 -39.20 9.58
C ILE A 656 -3.64 -38.00 10.50
N LEU A 657 -2.78 -37.08 10.09
CA LEU A 657 -2.42 -35.90 10.89
C LEU A 657 -3.63 -35.01 11.21
N VAL A 658 -4.51 -34.75 10.24
CA VAL A 658 -5.69 -33.87 10.43
C VAL A 658 -6.90 -34.56 11.05
N LEU A 659 -7.05 -35.88 10.87
CA LEU A 659 -8.17 -36.64 11.45
C LEU A 659 -7.93 -37.05 12.90
N ASP A 660 -6.69 -37.33 13.28
CA ASP A 660 -6.35 -37.77 14.63
C ASP A 660 -6.21 -36.58 15.59
N VAL A 661 -7.29 -36.35 16.35
CA VAL A 661 -7.40 -35.24 17.31
C VAL A 661 -6.32 -35.29 18.40
N ARG A 662 -5.65 -36.44 18.62
CA ARG A 662 -4.59 -36.58 19.63
C ARG A 662 -3.32 -35.81 19.28
N TYR A 663 -3.09 -35.50 18.00
CA TYR A 663 -1.94 -34.68 17.59
C TYR A 663 -2.12 -33.20 17.91
N ASN A 664 -3.34 -32.76 18.24
CA ASN A 664 -3.65 -31.39 18.68
C ASN A 664 -3.00 -30.30 17.80
N LEU A 665 -3.16 -30.43 16.48
CA LEU A 665 -2.59 -29.49 15.52
C LEU A 665 -3.08 -28.07 15.76
N TYR A 666 -2.17 -27.10 15.65
CA TYR A 666 -2.53 -25.69 15.71
C TYR A 666 -3.47 -25.33 14.55
N PRO A 667 -4.41 -24.38 14.74
CA PRO A 667 -5.27 -23.89 13.65
C PRO A 667 -4.48 -23.43 12.42
N TYR A 668 -3.29 -22.85 12.63
CA TYR A 668 -2.35 -22.49 11.57
C TYR A 668 -1.96 -23.70 10.72
N GLN A 669 -1.59 -24.83 11.32
CA GLN A 669 -1.19 -26.02 10.56
C GLN A 669 -2.37 -26.61 9.79
N GLN A 670 -3.52 -26.73 10.47
CA GLN A 670 -4.74 -27.25 9.86
C GLN A 670 -5.17 -26.38 8.67
N PHE A 671 -5.10 -25.05 8.81
CA PHE A 671 -5.37 -24.12 7.72
C PHE A 671 -4.53 -24.45 6.48
N GLN A 672 -3.21 -24.59 6.62
CA GLN A 672 -2.32 -24.92 5.50
C GLN A 672 -2.61 -26.30 4.90
N ILE A 673 -2.78 -27.34 5.72
CA ILE A 673 -3.00 -28.70 5.22
C ILE A 673 -4.34 -28.79 4.48
N TRP A 674 -5.41 -28.18 5.00
CA TRP A 674 -6.71 -28.18 4.30
C TRP A 674 -6.67 -27.41 2.98
N LEU A 675 -5.91 -26.31 2.88
CA LEU A 675 -5.67 -25.63 1.61
C LEU A 675 -4.87 -26.51 0.63
N LEU A 676 -3.89 -27.28 1.10
CA LEU A 676 -3.18 -28.26 0.27
C LEU A 676 -4.12 -29.31 -0.31
N LEU A 677 -4.98 -29.90 0.54
CA LEU A 677 -5.97 -30.88 0.12
C LEU A 677 -6.97 -30.29 -0.88
N SER A 678 -7.30 -29.01 -0.74
CA SER A 678 -8.15 -28.26 -1.67
C SER A 678 -7.45 -28.04 -3.03
N LYS A 679 -6.18 -27.61 -3.02
CA LYS A 679 -5.35 -27.45 -4.23
C LYS A 679 -5.24 -28.74 -5.03
N GLN A 680 -5.00 -29.85 -4.33
CA GLN A 680 -4.85 -31.20 -4.88
C GLN A 680 -6.20 -31.88 -5.22
N LYS A 681 -7.33 -31.17 -5.01
CA LYS A 681 -8.70 -31.64 -5.27
C LYS A 681 -8.96 -33.05 -4.70
N ILE A 682 -8.52 -33.28 -3.45
CA ILE A 682 -8.59 -34.59 -2.80
C ILE A 682 -10.04 -34.93 -2.42
N TYR A 683 -10.63 -35.92 -3.09
CA TYR A 683 -11.91 -36.49 -2.68
C TYR A 683 -11.70 -37.70 -1.76
N ASP A 684 -12.13 -37.59 -0.51
CA ASP A 684 -12.09 -38.67 0.49
C ASP A 684 -13.30 -38.55 1.42
N SER A 685 -14.02 -39.65 1.64
CA SER A 685 -15.28 -39.65 2.39
C SER A 685 -15.11 -39.29 3.87
N GLU A 686 -14.00 -39.70 4.50
CA GLU A 686 -13.75 -39.42 5.91
C GLU A 686 -13.42 -37.95 6.11
N LEU A 687 -12.59 -37.37 5.22
CA LEU A 687 -12.26 -35.94 5.24
C LEU A 687 -13.49 -35.06 4.97
N ILE A 688 -14.36 -35.45 4.03
CA ILE A 688 -15.62 -34.73 3.75
C ILE A 688 -16.56 -34.79 4.96
N GLN A 689 -16.74 -35.97 5.56
CA GLN A 689 -17.59 -36.13 6.73
C GLN A 689 -17.06 -35.32 7.92
N PHE A 690 -15.75 -35.41 8.18
CA PHE A 690 -15.09 -34.66 9.25
C PHE A 690 -15.23 -33.14 9.04
N SER A 691 -14.93 -32.65 7.84
CA SER A 691 -15.05 -31.22 7.51
C SER A 691 -16.49 -30.73 7.62
N SER A 692 -17.46 -31.51 7.14
CA SER A 692 -18.88 -31.16 7.22
C SER A 692 -19.34 -31.00 8.67
N GLN A 693 -18.93 -31.91 9.56
CA GLN A 693 -19.23 -31.83 10.98
C GLN A 693 -18.58 -30.59 11.64
N ARG A 694 -17.32 -30.29 11.30
CA ARG A 694 -16.60 -29.14 11.89
C ARG A 694 -17.16 -27.80 11.40
N VAL A 695 -17.50 -27.71 10.12
CA VAL A 695 -18.22 -26.54 9.58
C VAL A 695 -19.59 -26.43 10.24
N GLU A 696 -20.33 -27.51 10.49
CA GLU A 696 -21.61 -27.43 11.20
C GLU A 696 -21.47 -26.89 12.63
N ILE A 697 -20.43 -27.33 13.36
CA ILE A 697 -20.14 -26.88 14.73
C ILE A 697 -19.69 -25.40 14.75
N ASN A 698 -18.87 -25.00 13.78
CA ASN A 698 -18.27 -23.67 13.67
C ASN A 698 -17.67 -23.11 14.98
N ASP A 699 -16.70 -23.84 15.53
CA ASP A 699 -16.02 -23.44 16.76
C ASP A 699 -15.19 -22.16 16.54
N LYS A 700 -15.47 -21.12 17.35
CA LYS A 700 -14.78 -19.83 17.32
C LYS A 700 -13.28 -19.91 17.64
N THR A 701 -12.83 -20.97 18.29
CA THR A 701 -11.40 -21.22 18.53
C THR A 701 -10.69 -21.80 17.30
N GLN A 702 -11.46 -22.24 16.30
CA GLN A 702 -11.00 -22.91 15.09
C GLN A 702 -11.39 -22.16 13.81
N THR A 703 -11.72 -20.87 13.88
CA THR A 703 -12.20 -20.05 12.76
C THR A 703 -11.37 -20.22 11.48
N ALA A 704 -10.03 -20.21 11.60
CA ALA A 704 -9.15 -20.39 10.44
C ALA A 704 -9.28 -21.80 9.83
N THR A 705 -9.35 -22.83 10.67
CA THR A 705 -9.54 -24.22 10.22
C THR A 705 -10.89 -24.40 9.56
N THR A 706 -11.96 -23.86 10.14
CA THR A 706 -13.28 -23.93 9.54
C THR A 706 -13.32 -23.21 8.20
N ALA A 707 -12.62 -22.07 8.07
CA ALA A 707 -12.52 -21.35 6.81
C ALA A 707 -11.83 -22.17 5.70
N SER A 708 -10.69 -22.81 5.97
CA SER A 708 -10.05 -23.68 4.97
C SER A 708 -10.89 -24.92 4.65
N GLN A 709 -11.64 -25.47 5.61
CA GLN A 709 -12.59 -26.56 5.38
C GLN A 709 -13.79 -26.15 4.52
N ILE A 710 -14.26 -24.89 4.62
CA ILE A 710 -15.28 -24.34 3.71
C ILE A 710 -14.77 -24.35 2.27
N LEU A 711 -13.51 -23.94 2.04
CA LEU A 711 -12.90 -23.99 0.70
C LEU A 711 -12.73 -25.42 0.20
N TYR A 712 -12.27 -26.33 1.06
CA TYR A 712 -12.15 -27.74 0.76
C TYR A 712 -13.48 -28.33 0.29
N LEU A 713 -14.53 -28.22 1.10
CA LEU A 713 -15.87 -28.73 0.77
C LEU A 713 -16.42 -28.07 -0.50
N SER A 714 -16.21 -26.77 -0.68
CA SER A 714 -16.64 -26.05 -1.89
C SER A 714 -15.93 -26.50 -3.17
N THR A 715 -14.79 -27.17 -3.02
CA THR A 715 -13.98 -27.69 -4.11
C THR A 715 -14.35 -29.12 -4.48
N VAL A 716 -14.61 -29.97 -3.47
CA VAL A 716 -14.82 -31.41 -3.68
C VAL A 716 -16.29 -31.84 -3.65
N ASP A 717 -17.16 -31.09 -2.98
CA ASP A 717 -18.61 -31.33 -2.93
C ASP A 717 -19.37 -30.29 -3.75
N LYS A 718 -19.93 -30.74 -4.88
CA LYS A 718 -20.72 -29.92 -5.81
C LYS A 718 -21.98 -29.31 -5.16
N ASN A 719 -22.53 -29.93 -4.13
CA ASN A 719 -23.76 -29.47 -3.48
C ASN A 719 -23.51 -28.50 -2.32
N PHE A 720 -22.29 -28.47 -1.80
CA PHE A 720 -21.95 -27.70 -0.60
C PHE A 720 -22.18 -26.19 -0.78
N LYS A 721 -21.89 -25.62 -1.95
CA LYS A 721 -22.07 -24.17 -2.21
C LYS A 721 -23.51 -23.69 -1.98
N ARG A 722 -24.51 -24.52 -2.30
CA ARG A 722 -25.92 -24.21 -2.02
C ARG A 722 -26.20 -24.15 -0.51
N ILE A 723 -25.62 -25.08 0.24
CA ILE A 723 -25.74 -25.13 1.71
C ILE A 723 -25.04 -23.92 2.32
N LEU A 724 -23.84 -23.60 1.83
CA LEU A 724 -23.06 -22.44 2.26
C LEU A 724 -23.80 -21.13 2.04
N LEU A 725 -24.41 -20.91 0.87
CA LEU A 725 -25.20 -19.70 0.61
C LEU A 725 -26.38 -19.56 1.59
N ARG A 726 -27.09 -20.66 1.88
CA ARG A 726 -28.17 -20.65 2.87
C ARG A 726 -27.65 -20.27 4.26
N LYS A 727 -26.59 -20.95 4.73
CA LYS A 727 -25.98 -20.72 6.04
C LYS A 727 -25.42 -19.30 6.16
N LEU A 728 -24.76 -18.79 5.13
CA LEU A 728 -24.24 -17.42 5.11
C LEU A 728 -25.37 -16.41 5.34
N ASN A 729 -26.50 -16.56 4.63
CA ASN A 729 -27.68 -15.71 4.82
C ASN A 729 -28.34 -15.81 6.21
N GLU A 730 -28.03 -16.87 6.97
CA GLU A 730 -28.41 -17.09 8.37
C GLU A 730 -27.33 -16.58 9.35
N ASN A 731 -26.35 -15.80 8.88
CA ASN A 731 -25.23 -15.24 9.65
C ASN A 731 -24.34 -16.31 10.31
N PHE A 732 -24.11 -17.41 9.59
CA PHE A 732 -23.29 -18.53 10.08
C PHE A 732 -21.82 -18.19 10.33
N THR A 733 -21.23 -17.26 9.58
CA THR A 733 -19.79 -16.96 9.64
C THR A 733 -19.44 -16.07 10.83
N ASP A 734 -18.31 -16.34 11.49
CA ASP A 734 -17.74 -15.49 12.53
C ASP A 734 -16.63 -14.60 11.95
N GLY A 735 -16.82 -13.27 12.04
CA GLY A 735 -15.80 -12.30 11.67
C GLY A 735 -15.64 -12.05 10.16
N TYR A 736 -14.67 -11.21 9.82
CA TYR A 736 -14.26 -10.85 8.47
C TYR A 736 -13.64 -12.04 7.73
N PHE A 737 -12.73 -12.78 8.36
CA PHE A 737 -11.91 -13.80 7.71
C PHE A 737 -12.76 -14.94 7.14
N GLN A 738 -13.65 -15.51 7.95
CA GLN A 738 -14.54 -16.59 7.50
C GLN A 738 -15.60 -16.10 6.51
N ASN A 739 -16.08 -14.85 6.66
CA ASN A 739 -17.02 -14.22 5.73
C ASN A 739 -16.37 -14.05 4.35
N ARG A 740 -15.16 -13.49 4.29
CA ARG A 740 -14.35 -13.34 3.06
C ARG A 740 -14.16 -14.67 2.35
N VAL A 741 -13.75 -15.70 3.08
CA VAL A 741 -13.55 -17.04 2.52
C VAL A 741 -14.85 -17.64 1.97
N SER A 742 -15.98 -17.39 2.64
CA SER A 742 -17.30 -17.83 2.16
C SER A 742 -17.72 -17.13 0.87
N LEU A 743 -17.44 -15.82 0.73
CA LEU A 743 -17.68 -15.08 -0.51
C LEU A 743 -16.81 -15.62 -1.66
N ILE A 744 -15.54 -15.93 -1.38
CA ILE A 744 -14.63 -16.57 -2.35
C ILE A 744 -15.16 -17.95 -2.79
N ALA A 745 -15.65 -18.75 -1.85
CA ALA A 745 -16.23 -20.06 -2.16
C ALA A 745 -17.48 -19.97 -3.05
N LEU A 746 -18.30 -18.92 -2.83
CA LEU A 746 -19.55 -18.67 -3.56
C LEU A 746 -19.37 -17.92 -4.88
N ARG A 747 -18.18 -17.38 -5.18
CA ARG A 747 -17.92 -16.52 -6.35
C ARG A 747 -18.39 -17.07 -7.70
N SER A 748 -18.41 -18.40 -7.85
CA SER A 748 -18.80 -19.09 -9.09
C SER A 748 -20.18 -19.74 -9.03
N PHE A 749 -20.91 -19.56 -7.93
CA PHE A 749 -22.19 -20.22 -7.71
C PHE A 749 -23.37 -19.35 -8.18
N ASN A 750 -23.85 -19.61 -9.39
CA ASN A 750 -25.06 -19.00 -9.99
C ASN A 750 -25.10 -17.45 -10.02
N LEU A 751 -24.01 -16.76 -9.67
CA LEU A 751 -23.93 -15.31 -9.52
C LEU A 751 -25.02 -14.73 -8.59
N ILE A 752 -25.56 -15.54 -7.68
CA ILE A 752 -26.53 -15.08 -6.69
C ILE A 752 -25.75 -14.38 -5.58
N GLU A 753 -25.97 -13.07 -5.47
CA GLU A 753 -25.38 -12.27 -4.41
C GLU A 753 -25.95 -12.66 -3.03
N PRO A 754 -25.09 -12.92 -2.03
CA PRO A 754 -25.54 -13.07 -0.65
C PRO A 754 -26.28 -11.82 -0.18
N LYS A 755 -27.19 -11.97 0.80
CA LYS A 755 -27.92 -10.82 1.34
C LYS A 755 -26.95 -9.87 2.04
N GLU A 756 -27.15 -8.56 1.85
CA GLU A 756 -26.28 -7.51 2.38
C GLU A 756 -26.03 -7.64 3.90
N HIS A 757 -27.05 -7.97 4.69
CA HIS A 757 -26.92 -8.14 6.15
C HIS A 757 -26.00 -9.30 6.57
N ALA A 758 -25.71 -10.23 5.66
CA ALA A 758 -24.85 -11.38 5.89
C ALA A 758 -23.40 -11.13 5.46
N ILE A 759 -23.12 -9.98 4.84
CA ILE A 759 -21.79 -9.59 4.39
C ILE A 759 -21.17 -8.69 5.46
N HIS A 760 -19.91 -8.97 5.81
CA HIS A 760 -19.17 -8.12 6.75
C HIS A 760 -19.08 -6.68 6.23
N GLU A 761 -19.11 -5.67 7.10
CA GLU A 761 -19.20 -4.25 6.67
C GLU A 761 -18.02 -3.80 5.79
N SER A 762 -16.82 -4.30 6.06
CA SER A 762 -15.61 -4.06 5.24
C SER A 762 -15.57 -4.86 3.92
N LEU A 763 -16.59 -5.67 3.65
CA LEU A 763 -16.72 -6.52 2.46
C LEU A 763 -17.96 -6.21 1.61
N LYS A 764 -18.74 -5.17 1.94
CA LYS A 764 -20.00 -4.79 1.27
C LYS A 764 -19.91 -4.86 -0.26
N GLU A 765 -18.90 -4.25 -0.86
CA GLU A 765 -18.74 -4.24 -2.32
C GLU A 765 -17.96 -5.46 -2.86
N SER A 766 -17.32 -6.24 -1.99
CA SER A 766 -16.33 -7.24 -2.41
C SER A 766 -16.91 -8.33 -3.32
N PHE A 767 -18.13 -8.85 -3.05
CA PHE A 767 -18.69 -9.95 -3.82
C PHE A 767 -18.93 -9.60 -5.29
N ARG A 768 -19.36 -8.36 -5.57
CA ARG A 768 -19.49 -7.83 -6.93
C ARG A 768 -18.18 -7.88 -7.72
N PHE A 769 -17.03 -7.69 -7.06
CA PHE A 769 -15.72 -7.80 -7.68
C PHE A 769 -15.27 -9.26 -7.75
N THR A 770 -15.40 -10.01 -6.66
CA THR A 770 -14.99 -11.43 -6.56
C THR A 770 -15.73 -12.31 -7.58
N SER A 771 -17.04 -12.11 -7.77
CA SER A 771 -17.86 -12.89 -8.70
C SER A 771 -17.46 -12.74 -10.18
N LYS A 772 -16.83 -11.62 -10.56
CA LYS A 772 -16.22 -11.45 -11.91
C LYS A 772 -15.09 -12.45 -12.15
N PHE A 773 -14.51 -13.00 -11.09
CA PHE A 773 -13.49 -14.05 -11.12
C PHE A 773 -14.08 -15.45 -10.89
N GLY A 774 -15.41 -15.60 -11.05
CA GLY A 774 -16.13 -16.86 -10.90
C GLY A 774 -15.60 -17.99 -11.78
N ASN A 775 -15.13 -17.66 -12.98
CA ASN A 775 -14.62 -18.64 -13.94
C ASN A 775 -13.14 -19.01 -13.70
N LYS A 776 -12.48 -18.38 -12.73
CA LYS A 776 -11.06 -18.65 -12.42
C LYS A 776 -10.91 -19.69 -11.32
N ASP A 777 -9.87 -20.50 -11.43
CA ASP A 777 -9.46 -21.41 -10.37
C ASP A 777 -8.94 -20.66 -9.13
N LEU A 778 -8.98 -21.34 -7.97
CA LEU A 778 -8.53 -20.77 -6.70
C LEU A 778 -7.01 -20.80 -6.58
N VAL A 779 -6.45 -19.73 -6.01
CA VAL A 779 -5.02 -19.63 -5.73
C VAL A 779 -4.80 -20.03 -4.26
N TYR A 780 -4.57 -21.32 -4.05
CA TYR A 780 -4.37 -21.86 -2.70
C TYR A 780 -3.00 -21.58 -2.11
N TYR A 781 -2.00 -21.25 -2.92
CA TYR A 781 -0.66 -20.86 -2.49
C TYR A 781 -0.21 -19.71 -3.37
N ASN A 782 0.70 -18.87 -2.87
CA ASN A 782 1.21 -17.71 -3.62
C ASN A 782 1.94 -18.16 -4.89
N ASP A 783 1.30 -18.55 -5.99
CA ASP A 783 1.98 -19.03 -7.21
C ASP A 783 2.56 -17.88 -8.07
N LEU A 784 2.44 -16.64 -7.61
CA LEU A 784 2.75 -15.42 -8.38
C LEU A 784 4.22 -15.03 -8.31
N GLU A 785 4.89 -15.03 -9.45
CA GLU A 785 6.14 -14.29 -9.63
C GLU A 785 5.79 -12.82 -9.89
N ILE A 786 5.95 -11.94 -8.89
CA ILE A 786 5.64 -10.49 -9.01
C ILE A 786 6.60 -9.74 -9.97
N LYS A 787 7.47 -10.47 -10.67
CA LYS A 787 8.47 -9.90 -11.59
C LYS A 787 7.98 -9.85 -13.04
N GLY A 788 6.68 -9.61 -13.25
CA GLY A 788 6.09 -9.35 -14.56
C GLY A 788 5.41 -7.98 -14.61
N SER A 789 5.25 -7.42 -15.81
CA SER A 789 4.35 -6.29 -16.08
C SER A 789 2.93 -6.58 -15.56
N GLU A 790 2.07 -5.58 -15.33
CA GLU A 790 0.69 -5.81 -14.87
C GLU A 790 -0.09 -6.76 -15.82
N SER A 791 0.23 -6.72 -17.13
CA SER A 791 -0.25 -7.68 -18.12
C SER A 791 0.30 -9.09 -17.92
N GLU A 792 1.57 -9.27 -17.57
CA GLU A 792 2.18 -10.58 -17.27
C GLU A 792 1.77 -11.11 -15.90
N LEU A 793 1.56 -10.24 -14.91
CA LEU A 793 0.96 -10.59 -13.63
C LEU A 793 -0.47 -11.05 -13.87
N ILE A 794 -1.26 -10.31 -14.66
CA ILE A 794 -2.60 -10.72 -15.09
C ILE A 794 -2.51 -12.01 -15.91
N GLU A 795 -1.62 -12.19 -16.87
CA GLU A 795 -1.49 -13.45 -17.60
C GLU A 795 -1.04 -14.62 -16.70
N GLN A 796 -0.07 -14.43 -15.79
CA GLN A 796 0.33 -15.45 -14.81
C GLN A 796 -0.78 -15.74 -13.78
N LEU A 797 -1.56 -14.73 -13.42
CA LEU A 797 -2.78 -14.82 -12.59
C LEU A 797 -3.95 -15.48 -13.34
N PHE A 798 -3.91 -15.53 -14.68
CA PHE A 798 -5.03 -15.91 -15.56
C PHE A 798 -4.71 -17.11 -16.47
N SER A 799 -3.50 -17.67 -16.41
CA SER A 799 -3.06 -18.88 -17.11
C SER A 799 -2.46 -19.87 -16.11
N ILE A 800 -3.34 -20.61 -15.42
CA ILE A 800 -3.26 -22.07 -15.25
C ILE A 800 -4.68 -22.61 -15.39
#